data_AF-A0A956YWA1-F1
#
_entry.id   AF-A0A956YWA1-F1
#
_cell.length_a   1.000
_cell.length_b   1.000
_cell.length_c   1.000
_cell.angle_alpha   90.00
_cell.angle_beta   90.00
_cell.angle_gamma   90.00
#
_symmetry.space_group_name_H-M   'P 1'
#
loop_
_entity.id
_entity.type
_entity.pdbx_description
1 polymer ?
#
loop_
_entity_poly.entity_id
_entity_poly.type
_entity_poly.pdbx_seq_one_letter_code
_entity_poly.pdbx_strand_id
1 'polypeptide(L)'
;MLPLRLEIKNFLAYRAPDPVRFEGIHLACLTGNNGAGKSSLLDAITWVLWGKARARRDEELVHLGQHDMYVQLDFEQEGTIYRVLRQRTRKSGGAGTLELFSIGEDGQLIPLTEPNMRGTQARINRLLRLDHETFVHSAFLQQGRADAFTIKTPRERKQILSDILGLARWEQYEETAKETLKQIDAEIQVFESRLQDIETELEKEPRLQTELEHAEASQLEAQAALDVAEKSLAEVAHAEADLRAARERLAEIDGRIKERQAELKNTQAEIERQRERIAGYETTIAQRGDIEAGYNALQAAREADHALGDLLIQMSQLDTRKHNLERALDAARAELNAELSACEAEIAAFERTIETAQTEDLVEVQSEIASLQALDSQREELQAAVGILEQERSGLDATNTMLREEMNALKERLEKLAVVSGATCPLCGQPLDETHRAELMEQVQADGKQRGDTFRANVSRTKDIDAELSQHRTEIGRLADDLKTLQPMIERAGVLQAGVDAAANAQVHLQTAQARAETLRHQLAQDDFAVDLRQQMAEIEAQREAVGYDSDRHSAARQDVQMYREYEAQQTALNLALNALPDVQTALDGALLRQERLEKAIAEEQSKYEALGIEITGLEVLAKEQLTREEEVRKQRALERSAYQRLVNAQQELSALDAQRARKHEIEARCQQRR
;
A
#
# COMPACT_ATOMS: atom_id res chain seq x y z
N MET A 1 93.14 28.66 -117.18
CA MET A 1 92.07 29.02 -118.14
C MET A 1 92.73 29.46 -119.42
N LEU A 2 92.36 28.85 -120.55
CA LEU A 2 92.89 29.14 -121.88
C LEU A 2 91.74 29.55 -122.82
N PRO A 3 91.67 30.79 -123.35
CA PRO A 3 90.59 31.21 -124.24
C PRO A 3 90.71 30.53 -125.61
N LEU A 4 89.59 30.06 -126.15
CA LEU A 4 89.51 29.33 -127.43
C LEU A 4 88.81 30.12 -128.52
N ARG A 5 87.65 30.71 -128.22
CA ARG A 5 86.85 31.48 -129.18
C ARG A 5 86.16 32.64 -128.49
N LEU A 6 86.23 33.83 -129.09
CA LEU A 6 85.55 35.04 -128.63
C LEU A 6 84.65 35.59 -129.73
N GLU A 7 83.36 35.68 -129.42
CA GLU A 7 82.34 36.20 -130.32
C GLU A 7 81.68 37.42 -129.68
N ILE A 8 81.56 38.49 -130.46
CA ILE A 8 81.20 39.82 -129.97
C ILE A 8 80.14 40.41 -130.89
N LYS A 9 79.03 40.90 -130.31
CA LYS A 9 78.02 41.68 -131.01
C LYS A 9 77.74 42.97 -130.26
N ASN A 10 77.75 44.08 -131.00
CA ASN A 10 77.37 45.42 -130.58
C ASN A 10 78.09 45.88 -129.30
N PHE A 11 79.36 45.52 -129.12
CA PHE A 11 80.17 45.87 -127.94
C PHE A 11 81.24 46.92 -128.31
N LEU A 12 81.15 48.11 -127.72
CA LEU A 12 82.03 49.25 -127.92
C LEU A 12 82.27 49.55 -129.40
N ALA A 13 83.45 49.32 -129.95
CA ALA A 13 83.76 49.58 -131.35
C ALA A 13 83.26 48.48 -132.31
N TYR A 14 82.94 47.29 -131.79
CA TYR A 14 82.57 46.11 -132.57
C TYR A 14 81.04 46.02 -132.76
N ARG A 15 80.58 45.91 -134.01
CA ARG A 15 79.15 45.68 -134.34
C ARG A 15 78.81 44.20 -134.45
N ALA A 16 79.38 43.51 -135.41
CA ALA A 16 79.28 42.06 -135.55
C ALA A 16 80.47 41.57 -136.38
N PRO A 17 81.70 41.68 -135.86
CA PRO A 17 82.87 41.10 -136.53
C PRO A 17 82.74 39.57 -136.56
N ASP A 18 83.47 38.94 -137.49
CA ASP A 18 83.65 37.50 -137.46
C ASP A 18 84.31 37.06 -136.13
N PRO A 19 83.91 35.92 -135.52
CA PRO A 19 84.45 35.46 -134.25
C PRO A 19 85.97 35.29 -134.27
N VAL A 20 86.65 35.77 -133.23
CA VAL A 20 88.09 35.59 -133.06
C VAL A 20 88.34 34.20 -132.51
N ARG A 21 89.06 33.37 -133.26
CA ARG A 21 89.52 32.05 -132.83
C ARG A 21 90.96 32.16 -132.32
N PHE A 22 91.17 31.76 -131.07
CA PHE A 22 92.48 31.71 -130.41
C PHE A 22 93.15 30.35 -130.49
N GLU A 23 92.43 29.33 -131.00
CA GLU A 23 92.96 27.99 -131.25
C GLU A 23 94.26 28.07 -132.09
N GLY A 24 95.37 27.54 -131.54
CA GLY A 24 96.70 27.58 -132.16
C GLY A 24 97.48 28.90 -132.00
N ILE A 25 96.91 29.91 -131.33
CA ILE A 25 97.58 31.20 -131.08
C ILE A 25 98.22 31.20 -129.69
N HIS A 26 99.55 31.13 -129.63
CA HIS A 26 100.29 31.25 -128.37
C HIS A 26 100.72 32.69 -128.07
N LEU A 27 100.91 33.51 -129.12
CA LEU A 27 101.26 34.92 -129.01
C LEU A 27 100.59 35.69 -130.16
N ALA A 28 99.85 36.75 -129.81
CA ALA A 28 99.24 37.65 -130.77
C ALA A 28 99.57 39.11 -130.45
N CYS A 29 99.87 39.89 -131.48
CA CYS A 29 100.03 41.33 -131.39
C CYS A 29 98.81 42.02 -132.03
N LEU A 30 97.99 42.68 -131.20
CA LEU A 30 96.86 43.48 -131.66
C LEU A 30 97.36 44.88 -132.04
N THR A 31 97.44 45.19 -133.34
CA THR A 31 97.89 46.50 -133.87
C THR A 31 96.76 47.26 -134.56
N GLY A 32 96.84 48.59 -134.62
CA GLY A 32 95.83 49.46 -135.24
C GLY A 32 95.88 50.88 -134.69
N ASN A 33 95.14 51.82 -135.28
CA ASN A 33 95.11 53.20 -134.79
C ASN A 33 94.48 53.30 -133.37
N ASN A 34 94.79 54.37 -132.65
CA ASN A 34 94.12 54.63 -131.37
C ASN A 34 92.62 54.83 -131.60
N GLY A 35 91.80 54.20 -130.76
CA GLY A 35 90.34 54.16 -130.94
C GLY A 35 89.82 53.01 -131.82
N ALA A 36 90.68 52.22 -132.47
CA ALA A 36 90.25 51.11 -133.34
C ALA A 36 89.68 49.86 -132.61
N GLY A 37 89.56 49.87 -131.27
CA GLY A 37 88.93 48.78 -130.50
C GLY A 37 89.87 47.77 -129.82
N LYS A 38 91.20 47.94 -129.89
CA LYS A 38 92.19 46.99 -129.32
C LYS A 38 91.94 46.64 -127.84
N SER A 39 91.81 47.66 -126.98
CA SER A 39 91.52 47.44 -125.54
C SER A 39 90.11 46.89 -125.32
N SER A 40 89.15 47.25 -126.18
CA SER A 40 87.77 46.76 -126.10
C SER A 40 87.69 45.25 -126.27
N LEU A 41 88.60 44.63 -127.02
CA LEU A 41 88.67 43.17 -127.16
C LEU A 41 89.04 42.48 -125.84
N LEU A 42 90.01 43.03 -125.10
CA LEU A 42 90.42 42.49 -123.79
C LEU A 42 89.35 42.75 -122.73
N ASP A 43 88.73 43.94 -122.75
CA ASP A 43 87.61 44.27 -121.88
C ASP A 43 86.43 43.30 -122.10
N ALA A 44 86.22 42.81 -123.32
CA ALA A 44 85.17 41.83 -123.60
C ALA A 44 85.40 40.52 -122.82
N ILE A 45 86.65 40.05 -122.73
CA ILE A 45 87.02 38.84 -121.97
C ILE A 45 86.82 39.04 -120.47
N THR A 46 87.29 40.15 -119.91
CA THR A 46 87.10 40.41 -118.46
C THR A 46 85.63 40.62 -118.12
N TRP A 47 84.88 41.23 -119.04
CA TRP A 47 83.46 41.49 -118.86
C TRP A 47 82.61 40.24 -118.94
N VAL A 48 82.85 39.34 -119.89
CA VAL A 48 82.05 38.10 -119.99
C VAL A 48 82.26 37.23 -118.74
N LEU A 49 83.49 37.11 -118.26
CA LEU A 49 83.85 36.27 -117.11
C LEU A 49 83.43 36.86 -115.75
N TRP A 50 83.72 38.13 -115.48
CA TRP A 50 83.48 38.76 -114.16
C TRP A 50 82.47 39.90 -114.15
N GLY A 51 81.89 40.27 -115.30
CA GLY A 51 81.01 41.42 -115.43
C GLY A 51 81.72 42.76 -115.23
N LYS A 52 83.04 42.79 -115.35
CA LYS A 52 83.86 43.98 -115.11
C LYS A 52 84.62 44.37 -116.38
N ALA A 53 84.38 45.61 -116.82
CA ALA A 53 85.08 46.26 -117.93
C ALA A 53 85.54 47.66 -117.50
N ARG A 54 86.24 48.38 -118.38
CA ARG A 54 86.64 49.78 -118.15
C ARG A 54 85.50 50.78 -117.89
N ALA A 55 84.28 50.49 -118.31
CA ALA A 55 83.14 51.40 -118.14
C ALA A 55 82.48 51.22 -116.76
N ARG A 56 81.94 52.31 -116.19
CA ARG A 56 81.28 52.27 -114.87
C ARG A 56 79.89 51.62 -114.93
N ARG A 57 79.23 51.65 -116.08
CA ARG A 57 77.90 51.06 -116.31
C ARG A 57 77.91 50.21 -117.57
N ASP A 58 77.32 49.01 -117.52
CA ASP A 58 77.30 48.07 -118.64
C ASP A 58 76.59 48.64 -119.89
N GLU A 59 75.63 49.55 -119.75
CA GLU A 59 74.91 50.17 -120.87
C GLU A 59 75.81 51.06 -121.76
N GLU A 60 76.89 51.59 -121.19
CA GLU A 60 77.90 52.38 -121.88
C GLU A 60 78.79 51.49 -122.78
N LEU A 61 78.77 50.17 -122.57
CA LEU A 61 79.49 49.20 -123.40
C LEU A 61 78.74 48.84 -124.68
N VAL A 62 77.43 49.11 -124.79
CA VAL A 62 76.65 48.84 -126.00
C VAL A 62 77.04 49.84 -127.10
N HIS A 63 77.27 49.36 -128.33
CA HIS A 63 77.65 50.18 -129.49
C HIS A 63 76.63 51.31 -129.73
N LEU A 64 77.11 52.51 -130.09
CA LEU A 64 76.26 53.69 -130.28
C LEU A 64 75.21 53.43 -131.38
N GLY A 65 73.93 53.67 -131.08
CA GLY A 65 72.80 53.43 -131.99
C GLY A 65 72.22 52.02 -131.96
N GLN A 66 72.78 51.09 -131.17
CA GLN A 66 72.26 49.74 -130.98
C GLN A 66 71.55 49.59 -129.62
N HIS A 67 70.68 48.58 -129.49
CA HIS A 67 69.86 48.37 -128.29
C HIS A 67 70.24 47.13 -127.48
N ASP A 68 71.02 46.21 -128.04
CA ASP A 68 71.47 44.96 -127.43
C ASP A 68 72.98 44.77 -127.68
N MET A 69 73.66 44.07 -126.78
CA MET A 69 75.02 43.56 -126.98
C MET A 69 75.17 42.17 -126.36
N TYR A 70 76.10 41.38 -126.88
CA TYR A 70 76.57 40.20 -126.16
C TYR A 70 78.05 39.94 -126.41
N VAL A 71 78.65 39.27 -125.45
CA VAL A 71 79.98 38.67 -125.57
C VAL A 71 79.87 37.21 -125.19
N GLN A 72 80.38 36.34 -126.04
CA GLN A 72 80.52 34.91 -125.77
C GLN A 72 82.00 34.56 -125.77
N LEU A 73 82.44 33.85 -124.74
CA LEU A 73 83.79 33.31 -124.67
C LEU A 73 83.73 31.82 -124.40
N ASP A 74 84.38 31.07 -125.28
CA ASP A 74 84.69 29.66 -125.07
C ASP A 74 86.13 29.58 -124.54
N PHE A 75 86.35 28.83 -123.47
CA PHE A 75 87.67 28.64 -122.87
C PHE A 75 87.83 27.21 -122.32
N GLU A 76 89.07 26.74 -122.24
CA GLU A 76 89.42 25.48 -121.62
C GLU A 76 89.92 25.68 -120.18
N GLN A 77 89.47 24.84 -119.26
CA GLN A 77 89.97 24.76 -117.88
C GLN A 77 90.05 23.29 -117.46
N GLU A 78 91.23 22.85 -117.05
CA GLU A 78 91.49 21.46 -116.59
C GLU A 78 90.99 20.38 -117.58
N GLY A 79 91.19 20.62 -118.88
CA GLY A 79 90.81 19.69 -119.95
C GLY A 79 89.34 19.74 -120.39
N THR A 80 88.49 20.55 -119.74
CA THR A 80 87.08 20.72 -120.13
C THR A 80 86.86 22.08 -120.81
N ILE A 81 86.11 22.09 -121.91
CA ILE A 81 85.74 23.33 -122.61
C ILE A 81 84.45 23.90 -122.02
N TYR A 82 84.48 25.18 -121.68
CA TYR A 82 83.35 25.93 -121.15
C TYR A 82 82.99 27.09 -122.07
N ARG A 83 81.71 27.42 -122.14
CA ARG A 83 81.17 28.59 -122.83
C ARG A 83 80.48 29.50 -121.84
N VAL A 84 80.91 30.76 -121.80
CA VAL A 84 80.22 31.81 -121.06
C VAL A 84 79.63 32.79 -122.06
N LEU A 85 78.33 33.03 -121.94
CA LEU A 85 77.60 34.03 -122.71
C LEU A 85 77.09 35.10 -121.74
N ARG A 86 77.45 36.36 -122.00
CA ARG A 86 76.90 37.50 -121.27
C ARG A 86 76.25 38.49 -122.22
N GLN A 87 74.99 38.82 -121.96
CA GLN A 87 74.22 39.75 -122.79
C GLN A 87 73.70 40.94 -121.97
N ARG A 88 73.51 42.08 -122.63
CA ARG A 88 72.93 43.29 -122.04
C ARG A 88 72.05 44.02 -123.04
N THR A 89 70.94 44.59 -122.58
CA THR A 89 70.05 45.44 -123.39
C THR A 89 69.93 46.84 -122.79
N ARG A 90 69.74 47.86 -123.65
CA ARG A 90 69.68 49.30 -123.28
C ARG A 90 68.30 49.80 -122.87
N LYS A 91 67.23 48.99 -122.98
CA LYS A 91 65.89 49.42 -122.58
C LYS A 91 65.85 49.74 -121.09
N SER A 92 65.06 50.74 -120.69
CA SER A 92 64.79 51.04 -119.27
C SER A 92 64.21 49.79 -118.59
N GLY A 93 64.99 49.15 -117.72
CA GLY A 93 64.65 47.86 -117.09
C GLY A 93 65.06 46.60 -117.87
N GLY A 94 65.86 46.72 -118.93
CA GLY A 94 66.36 45.61 -119.72
C GLY A 94 67.30 44.69 -118.92
N ALA A 95 66.87 43.45 -118.70
CA ALA A 95 67.65 42.44 -118.00
C ALA A 95 68.92 42.08 -118.81
N GLY A 96 70.06 41.99 -118.12
CA GLY A 96 71.23 41.29 -118.64
C GLY A 96 71.14 39.80 -118.29
N THR A 97 71.68 38.95 -119.15
CA THR A 97 71.74 37.50 -118.92
C THR A 97 73.20 37.06 -118.81
N LEU A 98 73.44 36.07 -117.94
CA LEU A 98 74.72 35.40 -117.79
C LEU A 98 74.47 33.91 -117.80
N GLU A 99 74.96 33.25 -118.83
CA GLU A 99 74.83 31.81 -119.01
C GLU A 99 76.21 31.16 -119.05
N LEU A 100 76.34 30.01 -118.40
CA LEU A 100 77.54 29.19 -118.38
C LEU A 100 77.16 27.77 -118.84
N PHE A 101 77.93 27.24 -119.78
CA PHE A 101 77.80 25.89 -120.27
C PHE A 101 79.15 25.18 -120.24
N SER A 102 79.15 23.86 -120.07
CA SER A 102 80.27 23.01 -120.49
C SER A 102 79.96 22.36 -121.84
N ILE A 103 80.95 22.26 -122.71
CA ILE A 103 80.85 21.61 -124.02
C ILE A 103 81.38 20.19 -123.88
N GLY A 104 80.52 19.19 -124.10
CA GLY A 104 80.90 17.77 -124.13
C GLY A 104 81.71 17.42 -125.38
N GLU A 105 82.39 16.27 -125.36
CA GLU A 105 83.23 15.80 -126.47
C GLU A 105 82.46 15.58 -127.80
N ASP A 106 81.14 15.39 -127.72
CA ASP A 106 80.20 15.26 -128.84
C ASP A 106 79.68 16.62 -129.38
N GLY A 107 80.09 17.73 -128.76
CA GLY A 107 79.67 19.09 -129.11
C GLY A 107 78.38 19.56 -128.43
N GLN A 108 77.76 18.77 -127.54
CA GLN A 108 76.57 19.22 -126.79
C GLN A 108 76.90 20.26 -125.73
N LEU A 109 76.01 21.26 -125.57
CA LEU A 109 76.08 22.28 -124.52
C LEU A 109 75.31 21.81 -123.29
N ILE A 110 76.02 21.54 -122.19
CA ILE A 110 75.45 21.18 -120.89
C ILE A 110 75.34 22.46 -120.03
N PRO A 111 74.13 22.88 -119.62
CA PRO A 111 73.95 24.10 -118.83
C PRO A 111 74.51 23.92 -117.41
N LEU A 112 75.37 24.86 -117.01
CA LEU A 112 75.91 25.02 -115.65
C LEU A 112 75.50 26.37 -115.03
N THR A 113 74.54 27.05 -115.66
CA THR A 113 73.94 28.30 -115.17
C THR A 113 73.13 28.04 -113.90
N GLU A 114 73.31 28.88 -112.88
CA GLU A 114 72.56 28.83 -111.62
C GLU A 114 71.28 29.70 -111.70
N PRO A 115 70.31 29.53 -110.78
CA PRO A 115 69.01 30.23 -110.85
C PRO A 115 69.08 31.76 -110.85
N ASN A 116 70.17 32.34 -110.36
CA ASN A 116 70.40 33.79 -110.38
C ASN A 116 71.83 34.13 -110.81
N MET A 117 72.01 35.32 -111.40
CA MET A 117 73.31 35.76 -111.93
C MET A 117 74.43 35.76 -110.88
N ARG A 118 74.12 36.04 -109.60
CA ARG A 118 75.13 36.06 -108.53
C ARG A 118 75.63 34.64 -108.21
N GLY A 119 74.74 33.65 -108.24
CA GLY A 119 75.08 32.23 -108.13
C GLY A 119 75.95 31.80 -109.30
N THR A 120 75.56 32.12 -110.54
CA THR A 120 76.36 31.79 -111.74
C THR A 120 77.74 32.46 -111.66
N GLN A 121 77.82 33.72 -111.22
CA GLN A 121 79.09 34.41 -111.01
C GLN A 121 79.97 33.76 -109.94
N ALA A 122 79.39 33.35 -108.80
CA ALA A 122 80.14 32.66 -107.75
C ALA A 122 80.65 31.29 -108.23
N ARG A 123 79.86 30.59 -109.06
CA ARG A 123 80.28 29.34 -109.67
C ARG A 123 81.40 29.54 -110.68
N ILE A 124 81.34 30.57 -111.52
CA ILE A 124 82.45 30.97 -112.39
C ILE A 124 83.71 31.27 -111.56
N ASN A 125 83.60 32.04 -110.47
CA ASN A 125 84.76 32.36 -109.61
C ASN A 125 85.37 31.12 -108.94
N ARG A 126 84.54 30.19 -108.45
CA ARG A 126 85.03 28.91 -107.87
C ARG A 126 85.67 28.03 -108.94
N LEU A 127 85.11 28.00 -110.15
CA LEU A 127 85.62 27.21 -111.27
C LEU A 127 86.97 27.74 -111.75
N LEU A 128 87.12 29.06 -111.89
CA LEU A 128 88.39 29.69 -112.22
C LEU A 128 89.38 29.67 -111.04
N ARG A 129 88.89 29.45 -109.81
CA ARG A 129 89.60 29.61 -108.52
C ARG A 129 90.29 30.97 -108.35
N LEU A 130 89.85 31.93 -109.14
CA LEU A 130 90.45 33.25 -109.28
C LEU A 130 89.30 34.24 -109.42
N ASP A 131 89.26 35.19 -108.49
CA ASP A 131 88.39 36.34 -108.63
C ASP A 131 89.05 37.41 -109.50
N HIS A 132 88.28 38.44 -109.86
CA HIS A 132 88.75 39.49 -110.75
C HIS A 132 89.99 40.22 -110.21
N GLU A 133 90.06 40.52 -108.91
CA GLU A 133 91.23 41.21 -108.35
C GLU A 133 92.47 40.32 -108.43
N THR A 134 92.34 39.05 -108.04
CA THR A 134 93.44 38.10 -108.12
C THR A 134 93.88 37.89 -109.57
N PHE A 135 92.95 37.83 -110.54
CA PHE A 135 93.26 37.69 -111.96
C PHE A 135 94.01 38.90 -112.53
N VAL A 136 93.54 40.13 -112.26
CA VAL A 136 94.24 41.37 -112.69
C VAL A 136 95.60 41.51 -112.03
N HIS A 137 95.78 40.98 -110.81
CA HIS A 137 97.06 41.08 -110.10
C HIS A 137 98.04 39.93 -110.38
N SER A 138 97.59 38.84 -111.02
CA SER A 138 98.44 37.66 -111.28
C SER A 138 98.62 37.35 -112.76
N ALA A 139 97.52 37.32 -113.55
CA ALA A 139 97.50 36.80 -114.91
C ALA A 139 97.25 37.88 -115.99
N PHE A 140 96.74 39.06 -115.63
CA PHE A 140 96.42 40.14 -116.57
C PHE A 140 97.03 41.48 -116.17
N LEU A 141 98.18 41.81 -116.76
CA LEU A 141 98.92 43.04 -116.47
C LEU A 141 98.35 44.23 -117.28
N GLN A 142 97.48 45.03 -116.66
CA GLN A 142 97.00 46.29 -117.23
C GLN A 142 98.14 47.31 -117.38
N GLN A 143 98.15 48.02 -118.51
CA GLN A 143 99.15 49.04 -118.82
C GLN A 143 99.20 50.10 -117.70
N GLY A 144 100.35 50.21 -117.01
CA GLY A 144 100.59 51.20 -115.94
C GLY A 144 100.34 50.73 -114.50
N ARG A 145 100.15 49.42 -114.23
CA ARG A 145 99.93 48.86 -112.88
C ARG A 145 100.71 47.56 -112.59
N ALA A 146 102.01 47.53 -112.90
CA ALA A 146 102.84 46.31 -112.74
C ALA A 146 103.33 46.05 -111.29
N ASP A 147 103.10 47.00 -110.39
CA ASP A 147 103.66 47.10 -109.04
C ASP A 147 102.63 46.80 -107.91
N ALA A 148 101.39 46.47 -108.27
CA ALA A 148 100.24 46.37 -107.34
C ALA A 148 100.39 45.36 -106.18
N PHE A 149 101.20 44.31 -106.32
CA PHE A 149 101.45 43.34 -105.24
C PHE A 149 102.48 43.84 -104.20
N THR A 150 103.50 44.57 -104.66
CA THR A 150 104.66 44.99 -103.84
C THR A 150 104.32 46.16 -102.90
N ILE A 151 103.27 46.93 -103.22
CA ILE A 151 102.88 48.16 -102.49
C ILE A 151 101.91 47.85 -101.33
N LYS A 152 101.31 46.66 -101.26
CA LYS A 152 100.35 46.30 -100.19
C LYS A 152 101.02 46.19 -98.82
N THR A 153 100.26 46.42 -97.74
CA THR A 153 100.82 46.37 -96.37
C THR A 153 101.20 44.95 -95.96
N PRO A 154 102.13 44.75 -94.99
CA PRO A 154 102.51 43.41 -94.53
C PRO A 154 101.32 42.56 -94.04
N ARG A 155 100.32 43.19 -93.41
CA ARG A 155 99.09 42.51 -92.96
C ARG A 155 98.25 42.01 -94.12
N GLU A 156 98.04 42.84 -95.15
CA GLU A 156 97.26 42.45 -96.34
C GLU A 156 98.02 41.41 -97.18
N ARG A 157 99.35 41.49 -97.25
CA ARG A 157 100.18 40.45 -97.86
C ARG A 157 100.06 39.12 -97.10
N LYS A 158 100.11 39.15 -95.77
CA LYS A 158 99.91 37.97 -94.92
C LYS A 158 98.50 37.40 -95.10
N GLN A 159 97.47 38.24 -95.24
CA GLN A 159 96.10 37.80 -95.48
C GLN A 159 95.96 37.13 -96.86
N ILE A 160 96.48 37.74 -97.93
CA ILE A 160 96.48 37.15 -99.28
C ILE A 160 97.21 35.79 -99.26
N LEU A 161 98.35 35.68 -98.57
CA LEU A 161 99.06 34.41 -98.42
C LEU A 161 98.30 33.41 -97.53
N SER A 162 97.68 33.84 -96.43
CA SER A 162 96.83 32.98 -95.58
C SER A 162 95.60 32.45 -96.30
N ASP A 163 95.02 33.24 -97.21
CA ASP A 163 93.86 32.85 -98.02
C ASP A 163 94.27 31.90 -99.16
N ILE A 164 95.45 32.09 -99.76
CA ILE A 164 96.05 31.14 -100.71
C ILE A 164 96.41 29.80 -100.01
N LEU A 165 96.89 29.84 -98.76
CA LEU A 165 97.38 28.67 -98.01
C LEU A 165 96.34 28.00 -97.08
N GLY A 166 95.19 28.63 -96.83
CA GLY A 166 94.07 28.03 -96.08
C GLY A 166 94.23 27.93 -94.55
N LEU A 167 94.82 28.92 -93.87
CA LEU A 167 95.22 28.83 -92.45
C LEU A 167 94.12 29.05 -91.39
N ALA A 168 92.89 29.41 -91.76
CA ALA A 168 91.80 29.76 -90.82
C ALA A 168 91.33 28.60 -89.90
N ARG A 169 91.64 27.35 -90.22
CA ARG A 169 91.17 26.18 -89.47
C ARG A 169 91.84 26.01 -88.10
N TRP A 170 93.03 26.55 -87.89
CA TRP A 170 93.79 26.36 -86.65
C TRP A 170 93.29 27.24 -85.49
N GLU A 171 92.79 28.43 -85.79
CA GLU A 171 92.21 29.34 -84.77
C GLU A 171 90.97 28.72 -84.10
N GLN A 172 90.14 27.99 -84.86
CA GLN A 172 88.96 27.29 -84.32
C GLN A 172 89.32 26.17 -83.31
N TYR A 173 90.47 25.51 -83.50
CA TYR A 173 90.91 24.46 -82.58
C TYR A 173 91.40 25.02 -81.25
N GLU A 174 92.05 26.18 -81.25
CA GLU A 174 92.50 26.84 -80.02
C GLU A 174 91.32 27.27 -79.12
N GLU A 175 90.28 27.84 -79.73
CA GLU A 175 89.12 28.36 -78.99
C GLU A 175 88.34 27.23 -78.29
N THR A 176 88.13 26.10 -78.98
CA THR A 176 87.45 24.93 -78.41
C THR A 176 88.21 24.32 -77.22
N ALA A 177 89.55 24.29 -77.28
CA ALA A 177 90.37 23.77 -76.20
C ALA A 177 90.30 24.66 -74.94
N LYS A 178 90.29 26.00 -75.12
CA LYS A 178 90.16 26.96 -74.01
C LYS A 178 88.82 26.85 -73.29
N GLU A 179 87.71 26.68 -74.02
CA GLU A 179 86.40 26.48 -73.39
C GLU A 179 86.32 25.19 -72.59
N THR A 180 86.90 24.11 -73.10
CA THR A 180 86.93 22.81 -72.39
C THR A 180 87.72 22.90 -71.09
N LEU A 181 88.89 23.55 -71.11
CA LEU A 181 89.72 23.79 -69.91
C LEU A 181 88.94 24.56 -68.83
N LYS A 182 88.24 25.63 -69.22
CA LYS A 182 87.46 26.46 -68.29
C LYS A 182 86.32 25.68 -67.60
N GLN A 183 85.69 24.75 -68.32
CA GLN A 183 84.63 23.90 -67.75
C GLN A 183 85.20 22.91 -66.73
N ILE A 184 86.34 22.29 -67.03
CA ILE A 184 87.02 21.35 -66.13
C ILE A 184 87.48 22.07 -64.85
N ASP A 185 88.06 23.26 -64.96
CA ASP A 185 88.48 24.05 -63.78
C ASP A 185 87.30 24.40 -62.85
N ALA A 186 86.15 24.75 -63.41
CA ALA A 186 84.94 25.03 -62.63
C ALA A 186 84.40 23.78 -61.92
N GLU A 187 84.44 22.61 -62.56
CA GLU A 187 84.07 21.34 -61.94
C GLU A 187 85.03 20.96 -60.79
N ILE A 188 86.34 21.15 -60.99
CA ILE A 188 87.36 20.91 -59.95
C ILE A 188 87.11 21.81 -58.73
N GLN A 189 86.84 23.11 -58.92
CA GLN A 189 86.56 24.03 -57.81
C GLN A 189 85.32 23.61 -56.99
N VAL A 190 84.26 23.11 -57.64
CA VAL A 190 83.07 22.61 -56.93
C VAL A 190 83.41 21.35 -56.13
N PHE A 191 84.23 20.46 -56.66
CA PHE A 191 84.68 19.28 -55.92
C PHE A 191 85.60 19.65 -54.75
N GLU A 192 86.52 20.60 -54.94
CA GLU A 192 87.41 21.09 -53.88
C GLU A 192 86.64 21.74 -52.72
N SER A 193 85.65 22.60 -53.01
CA SER A 193 84.78 23.18 -51.97
C SER A 193 84.01 22.10 -51.19
N ARG A 194 83.48 21.09 -51.89
CA ARG A 194 82.76 19.99 -51.22
C ARG A 194 83.68 19.11 -50.38
N LEU A 195 84.92 18.90 -50.84
CA LEU A 195 85.93 18.19 -50.05
C LEU A 195 86.28 18.98 -48.78
N GLN A 196 86.42 20.30 -48.88
CA GLN A 196 86.68 21.16 -47.73
C GLN A 196 85.54 21.14 -46.70
N ASP A 197 84.28 21.18 -47.15
CA ASP A 197 83.12 21.06 -46.26
C ASP A 197 83.11 19.70 -45.54
N ILE A 198 83.39 18.61 -46.27
CA ILE A 198 83.47 17.26 -45.70
C ILE A 198 84.66 17.15 -44.73
N GLU A 199 85.80 17.74 -45.05
CA GLU A 199 86.98 17.76 -44.16
C GLU A 199 86.68 18.48 -42.85
N THR A 200 85.99 19.62 -42.91
CA THR A 200 85.59 20.38 -41.71
C THR A 200 84.62 19.57 -40.82
N GLU A 201 83.74 18.76 -41.40
CA GLU A 201 82.87 17.86 -40.63
C GLU A 201 83.66 16.68 -40.03
N LEU A 202 84.63 16.12 -40.76
CA LEU A 202 85.49 15.04 -40.27
C LEU A 202 86.44 15.51 -39.15
N GLU A 203 86.85 16.78 -39.13
CA GLU A 203 87.65 17.36 -38.03
C GLU A 203 86.93 17.31 -36.67
N LYS A 204 85.59 17.18 -36.65
CA LYS A 204 84.81 17.04 -35.42
C LYS A 204 84.90 15.65 -34.81
N GLU A 205 85.43 14.66 -35.53
CA GLU A 205 85.47 13.26 -35.11
C GLU A 205 86.11 13.03 -33.73
N PRO A 206 87.28 13.61 -33.38
CA PRO A 206 87.89 13.36 -32.07
C PRO A 206 87.01 13.85 -30.91
N ARG A 207 86.29 14.96 -31.14
CA ARG A 207 85.34 15.50 -30.17
C ARG A 207 84.13 14.58 -30.03
N LEU A 208 83.56 14.09 -31.13
CA LEU A 208 82.42 13.18 -31.10
C LEU A 208 82.77 11.81 -30.50
N GLN A 209 83.98 11.30 -30.73
CA GLN A 209 84.50 10.11 -30.05
C GLN A 209 84.59 10.32 -28.54
N THR A 210 85.10 11.48 -28.11
CA THR A 210 85.14 11.84 -26.68
C THR A 210 83.73 11.97 -26.09
N GLU A 211 82.78 12.57 -26.82
CA GLU A 211 81.38 12.68 -26.41
C GLU A 211 80.70 11.29 -26.33
N LEU A 212 81.03 10.36 -27.23
CA LEU A 212 80.57 8.96 -27.17
C LEU A 212 81.12 8.25 -25.94
N GLU A 213 82.42 8.30 -25.68
CA GLU A 213 83.04 7.68 -24.50
C GLU A 213 82.41 8.21 -23.20
N HIS A 214 82.18 9.53 -23.11
CA HIS A 214 81.48 10.12 -21.97
C HIS A 214 80.01 9.68 -21.87
N ALA A 215 79.30 9.56 -23.00
CA ALA A 215 77.92 9.09 -23.01
C ALA A 215 77.79 7.61 -22.64
N GLU A 216 78.72 6.76 -23.09
CA GLU A 216 78.82 5.35 -22.72
C GLU A 216 79.08 5.18 -21.22
N ALA A 217 80.07 5.91 -20.68
CA ALA A 217 80.36 5.90 -19.25
C ALA A 217 79.17 6.39 -18.42
N SER A 218 78.52 7.47 -18.85
CA SER A 218 77.33 8.02 -18.17
C SER A 218 76.13 7.08 -18.23
N GLN A 219 75.93 6.34 -19.33
CA GLN A 219 74.84 5.37 -19.46
C GLN A 219 75.10 4.16 -18.56
N LEU A 220 76.34 3.66 -18.53
CA LEU A 220 76.71 2.53 -17.67
C LEU A 220 76.55 2.87 -16.18
N GLU A 221 76.98 4.07 -15.78
CA GLU A 221 76.81 4.56 -14.41
C GLU A 221 75.33 4.71 -14.04
N ALA A 222 74.52 5.30 -14.92
CA ALA A 222 73.08 5.45 -14.69
C ALA A 222 72.33 4.11 -14.66
N GLN A 223 72.73 3.14 -15.49
CA GLN A 223 72.18 1.79 -15.46
C GLN A 223 72.53 1.06 -14.16
N ALA A 224 73.79 1.15 -13.71
CA ALA A 224 74.21 0.56 -12.44
C ALA A 224 73.46 1.18 -11.25
N ALA A 225 73.27 2.51 -11.25
CA ALA A 225 72.50 3.21 -10.23
C ALA A 225 71.02 2.80 -10.24
N LEU A 226 70.43 2.62 -11.43
CA LEU A 226 69.07 2.11 -11.58
C LEU A 226 68.93 0.69 -11.04
N ASP A 227 69.84 -0.22 -11.38
CA ASP A 227 69.82 -1.62 -10.90
C ASP A 227 69.90 -1.69 -9.37
N VAL A 228 70.71 -0.82 -8.73
CA VAL A 228 70.79 -0.72 -7.27
C VAL A 228 69.47 -0.22 -6.68
N ALA A 229 68.87 0.82 -7.27
CA ALA A 229 67.59 1.35 -6.81
C ALA A 229 66.46 0.32 -6.96
N GLU A 230 66.42 -0.44 -8.06
CA GLU A 230 65.41 -1.48 -8.31
C GLU A 230 65.57 -2.67 -7.35
N LYS A 231 66.80 -3.11 -7.06
CA LYS A 231 67.07 -4.13 -6.03
C LYS A 231 66.64 -3.67 -4.64
N SER A 232 66.95 -2.42 -4.29
CA SER A 232 66.51 -1.81 -3.03
C SER A 232 64.98 -1.76 -2.94
N LEU A 233 64.27 -1.36 -3.99
CA LEU A 233 62.80 -1.37 -4.00
C LEU A 233 62.23 -2.80 -3.85
N ALA A 234 62.86 -3.80 -4.47
CA ALA A 234 62.40 -5.20 -4.40
C ALA A 234 62.36 -5.75 -2.96
N GLU A 235 63.20 -5.25 -2.04
CA GLU A 235 63.19 -5.65 -0.62
C GLU A 235 61.89 -5.25 0.11
N VAL A 236 61.18 -4.23 -0.38
CA VAL A 236 59.99 -3.65 0.28
C VAL A 236 58.76 -3.54 -0.64
N ALA A 237 58.82 -4.12 -1.84
CA ALA A 237 57.77 -3.96 -2.87
C ALA A 237 56.37 -4.43 -2.46
N HIS A 238 56.28 -5.30 -1.45
CA HIS A 238 55.00 -5.84 -0.95
C HIS A 238 54.49 -5.15 0.32
N ALA A 239 55.25 -4.20 0.89
CA ALA A 239 54.95 -3.62 2.20
C ALA A 239 53.57 -2.94 2.25
N GLU A 240 53.17 -2.19 1.21
CA GLU A 240 51.83 -1.59 1.14
C GLU A 240 50.69 -2.63 1.04
N ALA A 241 50.92 -3.72 0.30
CA ALA A 241 49.93 -4.78 0.14
C ALA A 241 49.76 -5.58 1.45
N ASP A 242 50.87 -5.92 2.09
CA ASP A 242 50.90 -6.61 3.38
C ASP A 242 50.27 -5.74 4.48
N LEU A 243 50.55 -4.43 4.49
CA LEU A 243 49.92 -3.47 5.41
C LEU A 243 48.39 -3.43 5.22
N ARG A 244 47.91 -3.42 3.98
CA ARG A 244 46.47 -3.45 3.69
C ARG A 244 45.83 -4.74 4.20
N ALA A 245 46.43 -5.89 3.89
CA ALA A 245 45.95 -7.19 4.35
C ALA A 245 45.97 -7.32 5.88
N ALA A 246 46.99 -6.77 6.56
CA ALA A 246 47.05 -6.73 8.01
C ALA A 246 45.95 -5.85 8.62
N ARG A 247 45.67 -4.67 8.04
CA ARG A 247 44.56 -3.79 8.49
C ARG A 247 43.19 -4.42 8.30
N GLU A 248 42.97 -5.12 7.18
CA GLU A 248 41.72 -5.86 6.94
C GLU A 248 41.51 -6.98 7.97
N ARG A 249 42.56 -7.79 8.24
CA ARG A 249 42.54 -8.80 9.31
C ARG A 249 42.28 -8.20 10.69
N LEU A 250 42.85 -7.02 10.99
CA LEU A 250 42.65 -6.33 12.26
C LEU A 250 41.19 -5.88 12.42
N ALA A 251 40.59 -5.33 11.36
CA ALA A 251 39.19 -4.93 11.34
C ALA A 251 38.24 -6.13 11.52
N GLU A 252 38.55 -7.28 10.94
CA GLU A 252 37.79 -8.52 11.13
C GLU A 252 37.85 -9.00 12.59
N ILE A 253 39.04 -9.02 13.19
CA ILE A 253 39.22 -9.40 14.60
C ILE A 253 38.47 -8.43 15.53
N ASP A 254 38.55 -7.12 15.29
CA ASP A 254 37.80 -6.10 16.04
C ASP A 254 36.29 -6.32 15.96
N GLY A 255 35.77 -6.63 14.77
CA GLY A 255 34.37 -6.99 14.57
C GLY A 255 33.95 -8.20 15.42
N ARG A 256 34.74 -9.27 15.39
CA ARG A 256 34.49 -10.50 16.18
C ARG A 256 34.58 -10.25 17.69
N ILE A 257 35.48 -9.37 18.15
CA ILE A 257 35.55 -8.95 19.56
C ILE A 257 34.26 -8.24 19.97
N LYS A 258 33.80 -7.26 19.17
CA LYS A 258 32.57 -6.49 19.45
C LYS A 258 31.32 -7.38 19.50
N GLU A 259 31.19 -8.31 18.56
CA GLU A 259 30.09 -9.29 18.54
C GLU A 259 30.07 -10.12 19.82
N ARG A 260 31.22 -10.71 20.20
CA ARG A 260 31.33 -11.53 21.42
C ARG A 260 31.13 -10.72 22.70
N GLN A 261 31.56 -9.46 22.74
CA GLN A 261 31.30 -8.57 23.87
C GLN A 261 29.80 -8.27 24.02
N ALA A 262 29.07 -8.10 22.91
CA ALA A 262 27.61 -7.94 22.95
C ALA A 262 26.91 -9.23 23.44
N GLU A 263 27.35 -10.40 22.95
CA GLU A 263 26.87 -11.71 23.43
C GLU A 263 27.15 -11.91 24.94
N LEU A 264 28.35 -11.52 25.40
CA LEU A 264 28.73 -11.59 26.81
C LEU A 264 27.81 -10.73 27.67
N LYS A 265 27.54 -9.48 27.26
CA LYS A 265 26.61 -8.59 27.97
C LYS A 265 25.20 -9.17 28.05
N ASN A 266 24.70 -9.77 26.97
CA ASN A 266 23.39 -10.42 26.96
C ASN A 266 23.37 -11.63 27.91
N THR A 267 24.43 -12.44 27.91
CA THR A 267 24.58 -13.60 28.80
C THR A 267 24.63 -13.17 30.27
N GLN A 268 25.32 -12.06 30.58
CA GLN A 268 25.37 -11.50 31.94
C GLN A 268 23.99 -11.04 32.42
N ALA A 269 23.21 -10.36 31.55
CA ALA A 269 21.84 -9.97 31.88
C ALA A 269 20.90 -11.19 32.06
N GLU A 270 21.12 -12.27 31.31
CA GLU A 270 20.41 -13.53 31.52
C GLU A 270 20.73 -14.14 32.89
N ILE A 271 22.02 -14.18 33.26
CA ILE A 271 22.49 -14.66 34.57
C ILE A 271 21.83 -13.88 35.72
N GLU A 272 21.80 -12.55 35.65
CA GLU A 272 21.15 -11.70 36.65
C GLU A 272 19.67 -12.05 36.82
N ARG A 273 18.93 -12.18 35.71
CA ARG A 273 17.50 -12.58 35.75
C ARG A 273 17.30 -13.96 36.37
N GLN A 274 18.14 -14.95 36.04
CA GLN A 274 18.00 -16.27 36.63
C GLN A 274 18.32 -16.25 38.14
N ARG A 275 19.32 -15.47 38.57
CA ARG A 275 19.62 -15.28 40.00
C ARG A 275 18.46 -14.64 40.77
N GLU A 276 17.83 -13.61 40.21
CA GLU A 276 16.65 -12.98 40.82
C GLU A 276 15.48 -13.96 40.94
N ARG A 277 15.24 -14.77 39.90
CA ARG A 277 14.19 -15.81 39.91
C ARG A 277 14.46 -16.89 40.96
N ILE A 278 15.71 -17.35 41.05
CA ILE A 278 16.13 -18.33 42.08
C ILE A 278 15.89 -17.75 43.47
N ALA A 279 16.33 -16.52 43.73
CA ALA A 279 16.13 -15.87 45.03
C ALA A 279 14.64 -15.74 45.40
N GLY A 280 13.78 -15.41 44.42
CA GLY A 280 12.32 -15.36 44.62
C GLY A 280 11.72 -16.74 44.96
N TYR A 281 12.14 -17.79 44.25
CA TYR A 281 11.71 -19.16 44.54
C TYR A 281 12.22 -19.65 45.89
N GLU A 282 13.49 -19.40 46.22
CA GLU A 282 14.08 -19.76 47.52
C GLU A 282 13.38 -19.07 48.69
N THR A 283 13.00 -17.79 48.52
CA THR A 283 12.22 -17.06 49.53
C THR A 283 10.85 -17.72 49.77
N THR A 284 10.18 -18.13 48.70
CA THR A 284 8.88 -18.82 48.78
C THR A 284 9.03 -20.21 49.43
N ILE A 285 10.08 -20.95 49.04
CA ILE A 285 10.37 -22.28 49.59
C ILE A 285 10.80 -22.20 51.05
N ALA A 286 11.47 -21.12 51.48
CA ALA A 286 11.82 -20.91 52.89
C ALA A 286 10.57 -20.79 53.78
N GLN A 287 9.47 -20.27 53.24
CA GLN A 287 8.16 -20.16 53.92
C GLN A 287 7.30 -21.42 53.80
N ARG A 288 7.83 -22.51 53.22
CA ARG A 288 7.09 -23.75 52.95
C ARG A 288 6.31 -24.28 54.16
N GLY A 289 6.94 -24.30 55.34
CA GLY A 289 6.31 -24.80 56.55
C GLY A 289 5.06 -24.01 56.92
N ASP A 290 5.15 -22.68 56.88
CA ASP A 290 4.02 -21.79 57.19
C ASP A 290 2.92 -21.90 56.13
N ILE A 291 3.31 -21.99 54.85
CA ILE A 291 2.38 -22.09 53.72
C ILE A 291 1.59 -23.41 53.79
N GLU A 292 2.28 -24.54 53.97
CA GLU A 292 1.64 -25.86 54.07
C GLU A 292 0.76 -25.96 55.33
N ALA A 293 1.18 -25.40 56.46
CA ALA A 293 0.37 -25.35 57.68
C ALA A 293 -0.91 -24.52 57.50
N GLY A 294 -0.79 -23.31 56.93
CA GLY A 294 -1.95 -22.44 56.64
C GLY A 294 -2.89 -23.05 55.60
N TYR A 295 -2.36 -23.73 54.58
CA TYR A 295 -3.19 -24.43 53.59
C TYR A 295 -3.93 -25.63 54.19
N ASN A 296 -3.29 -26.42 55.05
CA ASN A 296 -3.96 -27.51 55.77
C ASN A 296 -5.05 -26.99 56.72
N ALA A 297 -4.79 -25.86 57.40
CA ALA A 297 -5.80 -25.18 58.22
C ALA A 297 -6.99 -24.71 57.37
N LEU A 298 -6.75 -24.17 56.17
CA LEU A 298 -7.80 -23.82 55.21
C LEU A 298 -8.64 -25.03 54.80
N GLN A 299 -8.02 -26.17 54.50
CA GLN A 299 -8.77 -27.38 54.13
C GLN A 299 -9.63 -27.88 55.28
N ALA A 300 -9.07 -27.95 56.49
CA ALA A 300 -9.83 -28.33 57.69
C ALA A 300 -11.00 -27.39 57.97
N ALA A 301 -10.80 -26.07 57.80
CA ALA A 301 -11.86 -25.08 57.96
C ALA A 301 -12.96 -25.22 56.90
N ARG A 302 -12.61 -25.53 55.64
CA ARG A 302 -13.57 -25.79 54.56
C ARG A 302 -14.39 -27.06 54.84
N GLU A 303 -13.75 -28.13 55.27
CA GLU A 303 -14.43 -29.38 55.65
C GLU A 303 -15.40 -29.14 56.82
N ALA A 304 -14.99 -28.37 57.83
CA ALA A 304 -15.84 -28.00 58.95
C ALA A 304 -17.04 -27.11 58.54
N ASP A 305 -16.82 -26.09 57.70
CA ASP A 305 -17.90 -25.23 57.18
C ASP A 305 -18.89 -26.03 56.34
N HIS A 306 -18.42 -26.93 55.47
CA HIS A 306 -19.29 -27.80 54.69
C HIS A 306 -20.12 -28.74 55.59
N ALA A 307 -19.49 -29.43 56.53
CA ALA A 307 -20.18 -30.35 57.43
C ALA A 307 -21.24 -29.62 58.30
N LEU A 308 -20.92 -28.43 58.82
CA LEU A 308 -21.86 -27.62 59.59
C LEU A 308 -22.96 -26.99 58.70
N GLY A 309 -22.64 -26.68 57.44
CA GLY A 309 -23.60 -26.27 56.43
C GLY A 309 -24.65 -27.34 56.14
N ASP A 310 -24.23 -28.59 56.00
CA ASP A 310 -25.14 -29.73 55.81
C ASP A 310 -26.06 -29.92 57.02
N LEU A 311 -25.53 -29.77 58.24
CA LEU A 311 -26.33 -29.82 59.47
C LEU A 311 -27.32 -28.66 59.57
N LEU A 312 -26.93 -27.45 59.14
CA LEU A 312 -27.83 -26.28 59.08
C LEU A 312 -29.00 -26.53 58.12
N ILE A 313 -28.74 -27.14 56.96
CA ILE A 313 -29.79 -27.51 55.99
C ILE A 313 -30.77 -28.49 56.64
N GLN A 314 -30.28 -29.54 57.30
CA GLN A 314 -31.12 -30.51 58.01
C GLN A 314 -31.96 -29.83 59.12
N MET A 315 -31.35 -28.94 59.91
CA MET A 315 -32.04 -28.19 60.96
C MET A 315 -33.15 -27.32 60.37
N SER A 316 -32.89 -26.59 59.28
CA SER A 316 -33.87 -25.71 58.63
C SER A 316 -35.08 -26.46 58.05
N GLN A 317 -34.87 -27.68 57.53
CA GLN A 317 -35.95 -28.54 57.04
C GLN A 317 -36.82 -29.03 58.20
N LEU A 318 -36.21 -29.40 59.33
CA LEU A 318 -36.93 -29.79 60.53
C LEU A 318 -37.70 -28.61 61.16
N ASP A 319 -37.11 -27.41 61.20
CA ASP A 319 -37.78 -26.18 61.65
C ASP A 319 -39.02 -25.88 60.81
N THR A 320 -38.91 -26.01 59.48
CA THR A 320 -40.03 -25.80 58.56
C THR A 320 -41.15 -26.83 58.81
N ARG A 321 -40.78 -28.10 58.99
CA ARG A 321 -41.77 -29.15 59.30
C ARG A 321 -42.41 -28.93 60.67
N LYS A 322 -41.65 -28.52 61.68
CA LYS A 322 -42.16 -28.16 63.00
C LYS A 322 -43.20 -27.04 62.89
N HIS A 323 -42.85 -25.95 62.21
CA HIS A 323 -43.75 -24.82 62.05
C HIS A 323 -45.06 -25.21 61.34
N ASN A 324 -45.00 -26.10 60.34
CA ASN A 324 -46.21 -26.60 59.67
C ASN A 324 -47.09 -27.45 60.61
N LEU A 325 -46.48 -28.28 61.46
CA LEU A 325 -47.22 -29.07 62.47
C LEU A 325 -47.83 -28.17 63.56
N GLU A 326 -47.10 -27.16 64.03
CA GLU A 326 -47.61 -26.15 64.98
C GLU A 326 -48.86 -25.45 64.42
N ARG A 327 -48.80 -25.00 63.16
CA ARG A 327 -49.95 -24.38 62.48
C ARG A 327 -51.13 -25.33 62.33
N ALA A 328 -50.89 -26.62 62.05
CA ALA A 328 -51.95 -27.62 61.95
C ALA A 328 -52.60 -27.91 63.31
N LEU A 329 -51.81 -27.93 64.38
CA LEU A 329 -52.30 -28.09 65.75
C LEU A 329 -53.14 -26.89 66.19
N ASP A 330 -52.68 -25.67 65.89
CA ASP A 330 -53.44 -24.44 66.16
C ASP A 330 -54.77 -24.40 65.39
N ALA A 331 -54.79 -24.88 64.14
CA ALA A 331 -56.02 -24.99 63.35
C ALA A 331 -57.01 -26.00 63.97
N ALA A 332 -56.54 -27.18 64.39
CA ALA A 332 -57.39 -28.16 65.07
C ALA A 332 -57.97 -27.62 66.38
N ARG A 333 -57.17 -26.84 67.13
CA ARG A 333 -57.64 -26.17 68.35
C ARG A 333 -58.69 -25.10 68.04
N ALA A 334 -58.50 -24.33 66.97
CA ALA A 334 -59.44 -23.30 66.55
C ALA A 334 -60.79 -23.89 66.12
N GLU A 335 -60.79 -25.04 65.43
CA GLU A 335 -62.00 -25.76 65.03
C GLU A 335 -62.82 -26.22 66.25
N LEU A 336 -62.17 -26.84 67.23
CA LEU A 336 -62.82 -27.25 68.48
C LEU A 336 -63.34 -26.06 69.30
N ASN A 337 -62.61 -24.94 69.35
CA ASN A 337 -63.08 -23.71 69.99
C ASN A 337 -64.31 -23.12 69.28
N ALA A 338 -64.34 -23.17 67.94
CA ALA A 338 -65.49 -22.72 67.16
C ALA A 338 -66.72 -23.61 67.41
N GLU A 339 -66.53 -24.93 67.45
CA GLU A 339 -67.59 -25.86 67.84
C GLU A 339 -68.11 -25.61 69.25
N LEU A 340 -67.21 -25.38 70.22
CA LEU A 340 -67.59 -25.07 71.59
C LEU A 340 -68.40 -23.77 71.66
N SER A 341 -67.95 -22.72 70.95
CA SER A 341 -68.67 -21.45 70.90
C SER A 341 -70.05 -21.58 70.26
N ALA A 342 -70.21 -22.44 69.25
CA ALA A 342 -71.51 -22.74 68.65
C ALA A 342 -72.44 -23.44 69.65
N CYS A 343 -71.95 -24.45 70.38
CA CYS A 343 -72.72 -25.11 71.43
C CYS A 343 -73.10 -24.14 72.56
N GLU A 344 -72.20 -23.24 72.97
CA GLU A 344 -72.50 -22.22 73.98
C GLU A 344 -73.59 -21.24 73.53
N ALA A 345 -73.61 -20.88 72.24
CA ALA A 345 -74.68 -20.06 71.67
C ALA A 345 -76.03 -20.80 71.62
N GLU A 346 -76.03 -22.10 71.27
CA GLU A 346 -77.23 -22.94 71.33
C GLU A 346 -77.78 -23.08 72.75
N ILE A 347 -76.91 -23.33 73.73
CA ILE A 347 -77.24 -23.37 75.17
C ILE A 347 -77.94 -22.08 75.58
N ALA A 348 -77.34 -20.91 75.29
CA ALA A 348 -77.90 -19.62 75.63
C ALA A 348 -79.26 -19.35 74.94
N ALA A 349 -79.45 -19.85 73.72
CA ALA A 349 -80.73 -19.74 73.01
C ALA A 349 -81.83 -20.60 73.67
N PHE A 350 -81.51 -21.85 74.03
CA PHE A 350 -82.45 -22.74 74.72
C PHE A 350 -82.79 -22.23 76.13
N GLU A 351 -81.81 -21.75 76.90
CA GLU A 351 -82.02 -21.15 78.22
C GLU A 351 -82.98 -19.96 78.14
N ARG A 352 -82.83 -19.07 77.14
CA ARG A 352 -83.79 -17.98 76.92
C ARG A 352 -85.20 -18.47 76.60
N THR A 353 -85.34 -19.49 75.75
CA THR A 353 -86.67 -20.07 75.43
C THR A 353 -87.34 -20.61 76.69
N ILE A 354 -86.59 -21.25 77.58
CA ILE A 354 -87.09 -21.76 78.86
C ILE A 354 -87.46 -20.62 79.81
N GLU A 355 -86.62 -19.60 79.95
CA GLU A 355 -86.85 -18.46 80.85
C GLU A 355 -88.08 -17.63 80.44
N THR A 356 -88.32 -17.47 79.13
CA THR A 356 -89.47 -16.69 78.62
C THR A 356 -90.81 -17.44 78.69
N ALA A 357 -90.84 -18.72 79.06
CA ALA A 357 -92.07 -19.48 79.18
C ALA A 357 -92.86 -19.03 80.43
N GLN A 358 -94.02 -18.43 80.20
CA GLN A 358 -94.88 -17.93 81.27
C GLN A 358 -95.81 -19.03 81.81
N THR A 359 -95.21 -20.04 82.44
CA THR A 359 -95.94 -21.21 82.96
C THR A 359 -96.92 -20.82 84.08
N GLU A 360 -96.57 -19.86 84.92
CA GLU A 360 -97.46 -19.36 85.98
C GLU A 360 -98.69 -18.65 85.40
N ASP A 361 -98.51 -17.77 84.41
CA ASP A 361 -99.61 -17.10 83.69
C ASP A 361 -100.55 -18.11 83.01
N LEU A 362 -100.03 -19.22 82.48
CA LEU A 362 -100.85 -20.27 81.87
C LEU A 362 -101.78 -20.92 82.91
N VAL A 363 -101.25 -21.23 84.09
CA VAL A 363 -102.04 -21.83 85.19
C VAL A 363 -103.11 -20.86 85.69
N GLU A 364 -102.76 -19.59 85.82
CA GLU A 364 -103.71 -18.53 86.23
C GLU A 364 -104.85 -18.39 85.21
N VAL A 365 -104.54 -18.22 83.92
CA VAL A 365 -105.54 -18.09 82.85
C VAL A 365 -106.40 -19.36 82.73
N GLN A 366 -105.82 -20.56 82.89
CA GLN A 366 -106.60 -21.81 82.91
C GLN A 366 -107.58 -21.88 84.09
N SER A 367 -107.18 -21.37 85.27
CA SER A 367 -108.07 -21.30 86.43
C SER A 367 -109.23 -20.31 86.23
N GLU A 368 -108.96 -19.16 85.60
CA GLU A 368 -109.97 -18.17 85.26
C GLU A 368 -110.95 -18.72 84.22
N ILE A 369 -110.45 -19.39 83.17
CA ILE A 369 -111.29 -20.09 82.18
C ILE A 369 -112.22 -21.10 82.88
N ALA A 370 -111.70 -21.91 83.80
CA ALA A 370 -112.51 -22.89 84.52
C ALA A 370 -113.61 -22.21 85.38
N SER A 371 -113.30 -21.08 86.01
CA SER A 371 -114.28 -20.30 86.78
C SER A 371 -115.38 -19.70 85.90
N LEU A 372 -115.01 -19.17 84.73
CA LEU A 372 -115.95 -18.61 83.75
C LEU A 372 -116.81 -19.72 83.13
N GLN A 373 -116.25 -20.90 82.84
CA GLN A 373 -117.03 -22.05 82.37
C GLN A 373 -118.08 -22.50 83.39
N ALA A 374 -117.76 -22.46 84.69
CA ALA A 374 -118.73 -22.76 85.73
C ALA A 374 -119.89 -21.73 85.79
N LEU A 375 -119.59 -20.44 85.55
CA LEU A 375 -120.61 -19.40 85.41
C LEU A 375 -121.48 -19.58 84.15
N ASP A 376 -120.92 -20.08 83.05
CA ASP A 376 -121.69 -20.43 81.85
C ASP A 376 -122.69 -21.56 82.13
N SER A 377 -122.26 -22.60 82.85
CA SER A 377 -123.16 -23.67 83.30
C SER A 377 -124.29 -23.14 84.20
N GLN A 378 -124.01 -22.22 85.12
CA GLN A 378 -125.05 -21.58 85.94
C GLN A 378 -126.04 -20.74 85.11
N ARG A 379 -125.56 -20.05 84.07
CA ARG A 379 -126.42 -19.30 83.14
C ARG A 379 -127.37 -20.24 82.40
N GLU A 380 -126.89 -21.39 81.93
CA GLU A 380 -127.71 -22.40 81.26
C GLU A 380 -128.79 -22.97 82.20
N GLU A 381 -128.47 -23.25 83.46
CA GLU A 381 -129.44 -23.70 84.46
C GLU A 381 -130.55 -22.66 84.72
N LEU A 382 -130.19 -21.38 84.86
CA LEU A 382 -131.15 -20.29 85.05
C LEU A 382 -132.04 -20.08 83.82
N GLN A 383 -131.49 -20.22 82.61
CA GLN A 383 -132.27 -20.17 81.37
C GLN A 383 -133.31 -21.30 81.32
N ALA A 384 -132.94 -22.51 81.73
CA ALA A 384 -133.87 -23.63 81.84
C ALA A 384 -134.98 -23.35 82.87
N ALA A 385 -134.65 -22.78 84.04
CA ALA A 385 -135.62 -22.41 85.07
C ALA A 385 -136.63 -21.34 84.61
N VAL A 386 -136.16 -20.31 83.88
CA VAL A 386 -137.05 -19.31 83.24
C VAL A 386 -138.05 -20.00 82.30
N GLY A 387 -137.59 -20.95 81.48
CA GLY A 387 -138.48 -21.68 80.56
C GLY A 387 -139.60 -22.45 81.28
N ILE A 388 -139.31 -23.04 82.44
CA ILE A 388 -140.30 -23.77 83.26
C ILE A 388 -141.32 -22.81 83.88
N LEU A 389 -140.86 -21.71 84.46
CA LEU A 389 -141.71 -20.71 85.12
C LEU A 389 -142.66 -20.00 84.14
N GLU A 390 -142.20 -19.69 82.93
CA GLU A 390 -143.06 -19.14 81.86
C GLU A 390 -144.20 -20.11 81.50
N GLN A 391 -143.90 -21.40 81.45
CA GLN A 391 -144.89 -22.44 81.18
C GLN A 391 -145.92 -22.53 82.31
N GLU A 392 -145.50 -22.53 83.57
CA GLU A 392 -146.38 -22.50 84.74
C GLU A 392 -147.30 -21.27 84.73
N ARG A 393 -146.74 -20.08 84.48
CA ARG A 393 -147.50 -18.82 84.40
C ARG A 393 -148.60 -18.89 83.36
N SER A 394 -148.27 -19.38 82.17
CA SER A 394 -149.23 -19.50 81.06
C SER A 394 -150.38 -20.45 81.40
N GLY A 395 -150.11 -21.55 82.13
CA GLY A 395 -151.12 -22.50 82.58
C GLY A 395 -152.07 -21.90 83.64
N LEU A 396 -151.53 -21.15 84.59
CA LEU A 396 -152.33 -20.47 85.64
C LEU A 396 -153.26 -19.40 85.05
N ASP A 397 -152.78 -18.60 84.09
CA ASP A 397 -153.60 -17.58 83.41
C ASP A 397 -154.77 -18.21 82.63
N ALA A 398 -154.53 -19.32 81.92
CA ALA A 398 -155.58 -20.06 81.23
C ALA A 398 -156.64 -20.60 82.21
N THR A 399 -156.19 -21.15 83.34
CA THR A 399 -157.07 -21.69 84.40
C THR A 399 -157.92 -20.59 85.03
N ASN A 400 -157.34 -19.43 85.31
CA ASN A 400 -158.05 -18.27 85.85
C ASN A 400 -159.08 -17.71 84.89
N THR A 401 -158.79 -17.71 83.59
CA THR A 401 -159.74 -17.27 82.56
C THR A 401 -161.01 -18.11 82.61
N MET A 402 -160.90 -19.45 82.67
CA MET A 402 -162.04 -20.35 82.84
C MET A 402 -162.79 -20.12 84.16
N LEU A 403 -162.08 -20.08 85.29
CA LEU A 403 -162.70 -19.90 86.62
C LEU A 403 -163.56 -18.63 86.69
N ARG A 404 -163.13 -17.56 86.02
CA ARG A 404 -163.86 -16.29 85.97
C ARG A 404 -165.21 -16.41 85.24
N GLU A 405 -165.24 -17.15 84.13
CA GLU A 405 -166.47 -17.41 83.37
C GLU A 405 -167.44 -18.26 84.19
N GLU A 406 -166.94 -19.32 84.84
CA GLU A 406 -167.75 -20.22 85.65
C GLU A 406 -168.32 -19.52 86.90
N MET A 407 -167.54 -18.66 87.56
CA MET A 407 -168.02 -17.85 88.69
C MET A 407 -169.14 -16.89 88.29
N ASN A 408 -169.05 -16.27 87.11
CA ASN A 408 -170.12 -15.39 86.60
C ASN A 408 -171.42 -16.18 86.37
N ALA A 409 -171.33 -17.39 85.82
CA ALA A 409 -172.48 -18.26 85.60
C ALA A 409 -173.14 -18.70 86.93
N LEU A 410 -172.35 -19.01 87.97
CA LEU A 410 -172.87 -19.34 89.30
C LEU A 410 -173.56 -18.14 89.96
N LYS A 411 -173.06 -16.92 89.74
CA LYS A 411 -173.65 -15.69 90.27
C LYS A 411 -175.03 -15.40 89.66
N GLU A 412 -175.18 -15.56 88.34
CA GLU A 412 -176.51 -15.48 87.69
C GLU A 412 -177.49 -16.53 88.23
N ARG A 413 -177.00 -17.75 88.51
CA ARG A 413 -177.83 -18.85 89.01
C ARG A 413 -178.39 -18.55 90.41
N LEU A 414 -177.58 -17.91 91.27
CA LEU A 414 -178.01 -17.43 92.59
C LEU A 414 -179.07 -16.32 92.50
N GLU A 415 -178.88 -15.35 91.61
CA GLU A 415 -179.83 -14.24 91.43
C GLU A 415 -181.21 -14.75 90.98
N LYS A 416 -181.26 -15.73 90.08
CA LYS A 416 -182.52 -16.32 89.60
C LYS A 416 -183.29 -17.10 90.68
N LEU A 417 -182.58 -17.70 91.65
CA LEU A 417 -183.19 -18.47 92.75
C LEU A 417 -183.76 -17.58 93.88
N ALA A 418 -183.32 -16.33 93.98
CA ALA A 418 -183.70 -15.43 95.07
C ALA A 418 -185.10 -14.78 94.91
N VAL A 419 -185.66 -14.73 93.70
CA VAL A 419 -186.76 -13.80 93.34
C VAL A 419 -188.17 -14.45 93.40
N VAL A 420 -188.31 -15.75 93.67
CA VAL A 420 -189.57 -16.47 93.36
C VAL A 420 -190.40 -16.77 94.62
N SER A 421 -191.61 -16.22 94.67
CA SER A 421 -192.60 -16.38 95.74
C SER A 421 -193.88 -17.09 95.24
N GLY A 422 -193.72 -18.30 94.73
CA GLY A 422 -194.80 -19.18 94.27
C GLY A 422 -194.33 -20.64 94.19
N ALA A 423 -195.26 -21.59 94.34
CA ALA A 423 -195.00 -23.02 94.50
C ALA A 423 -194.44 -23.76 93.25
N THR A 424 -193.67 -23.07 92.39
CA THR A 424 -193.08 -23.64 91.17
C THR A 424 -191.69 -23.03 90.87
N CYS A 425 -190.66 -23.87 90.77
CA CYS A 425 -189.28 -23.48 90.47
C CYS A 425 -189.09 -23.06 88.99
N PRO A 426 -188.45 -21.90 88.67
CA PRO A 426 -188.31 -21.43 87.29
C PRO A 426 -187.15 -22.04 86.50
N LEU A 427 -186.25 -22.78 87.15
CA LEU A 427 -185.12 -23.43 86.47
C LEU A 427 -185.44 -24.83 85.97
N CYS A 428 -186.40 -25.52 86.59
CA CYS A 428 -186.72 -26.92 86.28
C CYS A 428 -188.21 -27.31 86.42
N GLY A 429 -189.09 -26.44 86.94
CA GLY A 429 -190.55 -26.66 86.95
C GLY A 429 -191.11 -27.52 88.09
N GLN A 430 -190.30 -27.96 89.06
CA GLN A 430 -190.77 -28.74 90.22
C GLN A 430 -191.33 -27.86 91.35
N PRO A 431 -192.26 -28.39 92.18
CA PRO A 431 -192.77 -27.67 93.34
C PRO A 431 -191.66 -27.46 94.36
N LEU A 432 -191.31 -26.19 94.61
CA LEU A 432 -190.21 -25.83 95.50
C LEU A 432 -190.78 -25.43 96.86
N ASP A 433 -190.51 -26.22 97.89
CA ASP A 433 -190.75 -25.79 99.26
C ASP A 433 -189.64 -24.83 99.75
N GLU A 434 -189.93 -24.09 100.82
CA GLU A 434 -189.05 -23.05 101.36
C GLU A 434 -187.68 -23.60 101.81
N THR A 435 -187.66 -24.87 102.26
CA THR A 435 -186.48 -25.61 102.74
C THR A 435 -185.52 -25.97 101.61
N HIS A 436 -186.03 -26.49 100.48
CA HIS A 436 -185.22 -26.86 99.32
C HIS A 436 -184.55 -25.66 98.63
N ARG A 437 -185.16 -24.47 98.70
CA ARG A 437 -184.60 -23.23 98.14
C ARG A 437 -183.34 -22.76 98.90
N ALA A 438 -183.36 -22.88 100.22
CA ALA A 438 -182.26 -22.45 101.08
C ALA A 438 -181.02 -23.33 100.88
N GLU A 439 -181.18 -24.65 100.82
CA GLU A 439 -180.08 -25.61 100.60
C GLU A 439 -179.39 -25.39 99.24
N LEU A 440 -180.17 -25.14 98.18
CA LEU A 440 -179.63 -24.93 96.84
C LEU A 440 -178.85 -23.60 96.74
N MET A 441 -179.28 -22.55 97.44
CA MET A 441 -178.55 -21.28 97.48
C MET A 441 -177.24 -21.41 98.27
N GLU A 442 -177.22 -22.18 99.36
CA GLU A 442 -176.01 -22.40 100.16
C GLU A 442 -174.94 -23.18 99.37
N GLN A 443 -175.32 -24.22 98.63
CA GLN A 443 -174.41 -24.96 97.75
C GLN A 443 -173.78 -24.08 96.66
N VAL A 444 -174.58 -23.28 95.96
CA VAL A 444 -174.08 -22.43 94.87
C VAL A 444 -173.18 -21.30 95.42
N GLN A 445 -173.45 -20.79 96.63
CA GLN A 445 -172.56 -19.84 97.31
C GLN A 445 -171.23 -20.48 97.74
N ALA A 446 -171.26 -21.72 98.25
CA ALA A 446 -170.05 -22.43 98.62
C ALA A 446 -169.14 -22.68 97.40
N ASP A 447 -169.71 -23.15 96.28
CA ASP A 447 -168.98 -23.35 95.02
C ASP A 447 -168.39 -22.04 94.46
N GLY A 448 -169.18 -20.96 94.51
CA GLY A 448 -168.72 -19.64 94.07
C GLY A 448 -167.55 -19.11 94.91
N LYS A 449 -167.57 -19.36 96.22
CA LYS A 449 -166.48 -18.97 97.13
C LYS A 449 -165.20 -19.76 96.86
N GLN A 450 -165.30 -21.08 96.70
CA GLN A 450 -164.16 -21.95 96.40
C GLN A 450 -163.44 -21.54 95.11
N ARG A 451 -164.18 -21.33 94.02
CA ARG A 451 -163.60 -20.89 92.73
C ARG A 451 -162.96 -19.50 92.83
N GLY A 452 -163.57 -18.60 93.61
CA GLY A 452 -163.01 -17.27 93.89
C GLY A 452 -161.72 -17.32 94.71
N ASP A 453 -161.60 -18.26 95.63
CA ASP A 453 -160.38 -18.48 96.41
C ASP A 453 -159.26 -19.05 95.53
N THR A 454 -159.56 -20.03 94.66
CA THR A 454 -158.60 -20.55 93.68
C THR A 454 -158.14 -19.48 92.69
N PHE A 455 -159.05 -18.64 92.19
CA PHE A 455 -158.69 -17.56 91.27
C PHE A 455 -157.72 -16.57 91.92
N ARG A 456 -157.97 -16.19 93.17
CA ARG A 456 -157.09 -15.29 93.94
C ARG A 456 -155.73 -15.94 94.24
N ALA A 457 -155.70 -17.23 94.57
CA ALA A 457 -154.46 -17.97 94.79
C ALA A 457 -153.60 -18.02 93.52
N ASN A 458 -154.21 -18.32 92.37
CA ASN A 458 -153.52 -18.32 91.08
C ASN A 458 -153.00 -16.92 90.70
N VAL A 459 -153.79 -15.85 90.91
CA VAL A 459 -153.32 -14.46 90.69
C VAL A 459 -152.12 -14.12 91.58
N SER A 460 -152.09 -14.62 92.82
CA SER A 460 -150.93 -14.47 93.69
C SER A 460 -149.71 -15.20 93.12
N ARG A 461 -149.86 -16.46 92.71
CA ARG A 461 -148.75 -17.26 92.15
C ARG A 461 -148.24 -16.69 90.83
N THR A 462 -149.10 -16.18 89.95
CA THR A 462 -148.67 -15.48 88.72
C THR A 462 -147.79 -14.27 89.03
N LYS A 463 -148.12 -13.49 90.07
CA LYS A 463 -147.28 -12.36 90.50
C LYS A 463 -145.94 -12.81 91.07
N ASP A 464 -145.93 -13.89 91.85
CA ASP A 464 -144.69 -14.47 92.38
C ASP A 464 -143.79 -14.97 91.24
N ILE A 465 -144.37 -15.66 90.25
CA ILE A 465 -143.66 -16.11 89.05
C ILE A 465 -143.12 -14.95 88.23
N ASP A 466 -143.88 -13.86 88.03
CA ASP A 466 -143.38 -12.69 87.30
C ASP A 466 -142.18 -12.03 88.01
N ALA A 467 -142.16 -12.04 89.35
CA ALA A 467 -141.02 -11.57 90.13
C ALA A 467 -139.80 -12.51 89.98
N GLU A 468 -140.01 -13.83 90.06
CA GLU A 468 -138.96 -14.85 89.85
C GLU A 468 -138.37 -14.76 88.42
N LEU A 469 -139.22 -14.61 87.40
CA LEU A 469 -138.80 -14.45 86.00
C LEU A 469 -137.99 -13.17 85.79
N SER A 470 -138.40 -12.05 86.39
CA SER A 470 -137.63 -10.81 86.33
C SER A 470 -136.25 -10.99 86.97
N GLN A 471 -136.18 -11.62 88.14
CA GLN A 471 -134.93 -11.85 88.85
C GLN A 471 -133.98 -12.75 88.04
N HIS A 472 -134.47 -13.89 87.54
CA HIS A 472 -133.65 -14.81 86.76
C HIS A 472 -133.18 -14.19 85.43
N ARG A 473 -134.01 -13.42 84.73
CA ARG A 473 -133.60 -12.73 83.50
C ARG A 473 -132.53 -11.67 83.74
N THR A 474 -132.60 -10.93 84.84
CA THR A 474 -131.54 -9.97 85.23
C THR A 474 -130.22 -10.70 85.51
N GLU A 475 -130.28 -11.82 86.23
CA GLU A 475 -129.07 -12.59 86.55
C GLU A 475 -128.45 -13.26 85.32
N ILE A 476 -129.25 -13.78 84.39
CA ILE A 476 -128.78 -14.29 83.09
C ILE A 476 -128.05 -13.20 82.30
N GLY A 477 -128.58 -11.97 82.30
CA GLY A 477 -127.96 -10.82 81.64
C GLY A 477 -126.59 -10.48 82.25
N ARG A 478 -126.49 -10.49 83.59
CA ARG A 478 -125.23 -10.28 84.32
C ARG A 478 -124.19 -11.35 83.97
N LEU A 479 -124.57 -12.62 84.02
CA LEU A 479 -123.70 -13.75 83.67
C LEU A 479 -123.23 -13.68 82.20
N ALA A 480 -124.10 -13.25 81.28
CA ALA A 480 -123.72 -13.10 79.87
C ALA A 480 -122.66 -12.01 79.64
N ASP A 481 -122.65 -10.94 80.45
CA ASP A 481 -121.61 -9.92 80.40
C ASP A 481 -120.28 -10.43 80.95
N ASP A 482 -120.29 -11.16 82.07
CA ASP A 482 -119.09 -11.78 82.66
C ASP A 482 -118.42 -12.76 81.68
N LEU A 483 -119.20 -13.49 80.89
CA LEU A 483 -118.73 -14.51 79.93
C LEU A 483 -118.12 -13.99 78.63
N LYS A 484 -118.21 -12.69 78.32
CA LYS A 484 -117.61 -12.11 77.10
C LYS A 484 -116.09 -12.30 77.03
N THR A 485 -115.45 -12.47 78.17
CA THR A 485 -114.00 -12.60 78.32
C THR A 485 -113.48 -14.03 78.14
N LEU A 486 -114.37 -15.04 78.12
CA LEU A 486 -114.00 -16.45 78.08
C LEU A 486 -113.22 -16.83 76.81
N GLN A 487 -113.72 -16.45 75.63
CA GLN A 487 -113.10 -16.81 74.35
C GLN A 487 -111.68 -16.18 74.17
N PRO A 488 -111.47 -14.88 74.44
CA PRO A 488 -110.12 -14.30 74.48
C PRO A 488 -109.15 -15.00 75.45
N MET A 489 -109.63 -15.46 76.60
CA MET A 489 -108.80 -16.19 77.55
C MET A 489 -108.39 -17.57 77.05
N ILE A 490 -109.29 -18.29 76.36
CA ILE A 490 -108.96 -19.58 75.72
C ILE A 490 -107.86 -19.42 74.66
N GLU A 491 -107.92 -18.38 73.83
CA GLU A 491 -106.89 -18.09 72.82
C GLU A 491 -105.55 -17.74 73.47
N ARG A 492 -105.57 -16.93 74.55
CA ARG A 492 -104.37 -16.61 75.34
C ARG A 492 -103.75 -17.86 75.96
N ALA A 493 -104.56 -18.77 76.51
CA ALA A 493 -104.07 -20.05 77.05
C ALA A 493 -103.41 -20.91 75.97
N GLY A 494 -103.93 -20.90 74.73
CA GLY A 494 -103.33 -21.62 73.60
C GLY A 494 -101.93 -21.12 73.23
N VAL A 495 -101.72 -19.79 73.20
CA VAL A 495 -100.39 -19.19 72.94
C VAL A 495 -99.41 -19.50 74.07
N LEU A 496 -99.86 -19.39 75.32
CA LEU A 496 -99.07 -19.70 76.50
C LEU A 496 -98.69 -21.19 76.55
N GLN A 497 -99.61 -22.09 76.20
CA GLN A 497 -99.35 -23.54 76.11
C GLN A 497 -98.28 -23.86 75.06
N ALA A 498 -98.35 -23.24 73.87
CA ALA A 498 -97.32 -23.42 72.84
C ALA A 498 -95.93 -22.94 73.30
N GLY A 499 -95.88 -21.87 74.10
CA GLY A 499 -94.65 -21.40 74.74
C GLY A 499 -94.07 -22.39 75.75
N VAL A 500 -94.92 -22.98 76.60
CA VAL A 500 -94.52 -24.02 77.56
C VAL A 500 -94.03 -25.29 76.85
N ASP A 501 -94.69 -25.71 75.78
CA ASP A 501 -94.29 -26.88 74.98
C ASP A 501 -92.94 -26.65 74.28
N ALA A 502 -92.71 -25.42 73.78
CA ALA A 502 -91.42 -25.02 73.20
C ALA A 502 -90.28 -25.03 74.25
N ALA A 503 -90.55 -24.57 75.48
CA ALA A 503 -89.61 -24.65 76.58
C ALA A 503 -89.30 -26.09 77.01
N ALA A 504 -90.30 -26.98 77.03
CA ALA A 504 -90.10 -28.40 77.32
C ALA A 504 -89.18 -29.08 76.29
N ASN A 505 -89.36 -28.77 75.00
CA ASN A 505 -88.47 -29.26 73.94
C ASN A 505 -87.06 -28.64 74.04
N ALA A 506 -86.97 -27.33 74.32
CA ALA A 506 -85.69 -26.64 74.54
C ALA A 506 -84.91 -27.26 75.72
N GLN A 507 -85.59 -27.70 76.79
CA GLN A 507 -84.96 -28.35 77.94
C GLN A 507 -84.24 -29.67 77.58
N VAL A 508 -84.81 -30.47 76.68
CA VAL A 508 -84.20 -31.72 76.21
C VAL A 508 -82.96 -31.44 75.36
N HIS A 509 -83.06 -30.46 74.45
CA HIS A 509 -81.94 -30.07 73.61
C HIS A 509 -80.82 -29.36 74.39
N LEU A 510 -81.17 -28.58 75.41
CA LEU A 510 -80.22 -27.93 76.33
C LEU A 510 -79.30 -28.95 77.01
N GLN A 511 -79.85 -30.04 77.55
CA GLN A 511 -79.04 -31.10 78.18
C GLN A 511 -78.06 -31.74 77.20
N THR A 512 -78.49 -31.95 75.95
CA THR A 512 -77.64 -32.52 74.90
C THR A 512 -76.51 -31.57 74.51
N ALA A 513 -76.82 -30.28 74.32
CA ALA A 513 -75.84 -29.25 73.98
C ALA A 513 -74.83 -29.01 75.13
N GLN A 514 -75.29 -29.04 76.39
CA GLN A 514 -74.43 -28.94 77.58
C GLN A 514 -73.44 -30.10 77.67
N ALA A 515 -73.89 -31.34 77.47
CA ALA A 515 -73.01 -32.52 77.50
C ALA A 515 -71.95 -32.48 76.38
N ARG A 516 -72.33 -32.01 75.17
CA ARG A 516 -71.38 -31.82 74.06
C ARG A 516 -70.36 -30.71 74.38
N ALA A 517 -70.81 -29.57 74.91
CA ALA A 517 -69.93 -28.48 75.31
C ALA A 517 -68.94 -28.91 76.42
N GLU A 518 -69.38 -29.69 77.39
CA GLU A 518 -68.51 -30.22 78.46
C GLU A 518 -67.45 -31.18 77.90
N THR A 519 -67.82 -32.05 76.95
CA THR A 519 -66.88 -32.94 76.25
C THR A 519 -65.82 -32.14 75.49
N LEU A 520 -66.23 -31.11 74.74
CA LEU A 520 -65.32 -30.24 74.00
C LEU A 520 -64.40 -29.44 74.94
N ARG A 521 -64.92 -28.92 76.06
CA ARG A 521 -64.10 -28.25 77.10
C ARG A 521 -63.07 -29.19 77.70
N HIS A 522 -63.44 -30.44 77.97
CA HIS A 522 -62.52 -31.44 78.51
C HIS A 522 -61.40 -31.76 77.51
N GLN A 523 -61.74 -31.98 76.24
CA GLN A 523 -60.75 -32.19 75.16
C GLN A 523 -59.79 -31.01 75.02
N LEU A 524 -60.30 -29.77 75.04
CA LEU A 524 -59.48 -28.56 74.96
C LEU A 524 -58.63 -28.29 76.20
N ALA A 525 -59.13 -28.63 77.40
CA ALA A 525 -58.43 -28.38 78.66
C ALA A 525 -57.32 -29.43 78.93
N GLN A 526 -57.56 -30.68 78.56
CA GLN A 526 -56.57 -31.76 78.67
C GLN A 526 -55.64 -31.84 77.46
N ASP A 527 -55.82 -30.94 76.49
CA ASP A 527 -55.06 -30.97 75.24
C ASP A 527 -55.22 -32.31 74.49
N ASP A 528 -56.33 -33.02 74.74
CA ASP A 528 -56.68 -34.35 74.23
C ASP A 528 -57.35 -34.25 72.86
N PHE A 529 -56.63 -33.65 71.92
CA PHE A 529 -57.00 -33.52 70.52
C PHE A 529 -55.75 -33.55 69.64
N ALA A 530 -55.91 -33.99 68.39
CA ALA A 530 -54.82 -34.06 67.41
C ALA A 530 -53.55 -34.77 67.94
N VAL A 531 -53.74 -35.90 68.65
CA VAL A 531 -52.66 -36.68 69.30
C VAL A 531 -51.55 -37.05 68.30
N ASP A 532 -51.91 -37.45 67.08
CA ASP A 532 -50.95 -37.78 66.02
C ASP A 532 -50.04 -36.60 65.64
N LEU A 533 -50.58 -35.37 65.58
CA LEU A 533 -49.79 -34.17 65.28
C LEU A 533 -48.81 -33.86 66.42
N ARG A 534 -49.24 -34.05 67.68
CA ARG A 534 -48.37 -33.85 68.85
C ARG A 534 -47.26 -34.88 68.92
N GLN A 535 -47.54 -36.15 68.59
CA GLN A 535 -46.51 -37.18 68.51
C GLN A 535 -45.47 -36.85 67.43
N GLN A 536 -45.91 -36.47 66.23
CA GLN A 536 -45.01 -36.05 65.15
C GLN A 536 -44.18 -34.82 65.55
N MET A 537 -44.76 -33.90 66.31
CA MET A 537 -44.04 -32.72 66.81
C MET A 537 -42.94 -33.10 67.82
N ALA A 538 -43.23 -34.02 68.74
CA ALA A 538 -42.23 -34.57 69.67
C ALA A 538 -41.11 -35.34 68.94
N GLU A 539 -41.43 -36.11 67.90
CA GLU A 539 -40.44 -36.80 67.07
C GLU A 539 -39.53 -35.81 66.33
N ILE A 540 -40.09 -34.72 65.78
CA ILE A 540 -39.30 -33.67 65.14
C ILE A 540 -38.43 -32.92 66.14
N GLU A 541 -38.92 -32.65 67.35
CA GLU A 541 -38.10 -32.03 68.41
C GLU A 541 -36.91 -32.92 68.81
N ALA A 542 -37.13 -34.22 68.98
CA ALA A 542 -36.04 -35.17 69.23
C ALA A 542 -35.03 -35.22 68.06
N GLN A 543 -35.51 -35.16 66.80
CA GLN A 543 -34.63 -35.09 65.63
C GLN A 543 -33.81 -33.79 65.62
N ARG A 544 -34.39 -32.64 65.97
CA ARG A 544 -33.69 -31.35 66.05
C ARG A 544 -32.60 -31.36 67.10
N GLU A 545 -32.88 -31.90 68.28
CA GLU A 545 -31.86 -32.06 69.33
C GLU A 545 -30.71 -32.98 68.89
N ALA A 546 -31.01 -34.02 68.12
CA ALA A 546 -30.01 -34.97 67.62
C ALA A 546 -29.09 -34.40 66.52
N VAL A 547 -29.53 -33.39 65.74
CA VAL A 547 -28.73 -32.78 64.65
C VAL A 547 -27.47 -32.11 65.19
N GLY A 548 -27.49 -31.59 66.42
CA GLY A 548 -26.29 -31.05 67.07
C GLY A 548 -25.64 -29.86 66.35
N TYR A 549 -26.41 -29.10 65.56
CA TYR A 549 -25.92 -27.91 64.87
C TYR A 549 -25.54 -26.80 65.87
N ASP A 550 -24.34 -26.26 65.72
CA ASP A 550 -23.82 -25.17 66.53
C ASP A 550 -23.49 -23.97 65.63
N SER A 551 -24.24 -22.89 65.81
CA SER A 551 -24.12 -21.67 65.00
C SER A 551 -22.80 -20.93 65.24
N ASP A 552 -22.26 -20.96 66.46
CA ASP A 552 -21.03 -20.25 66.81
C ASP A 552 -19.83 -20.98 66.19
N ARG A 553 -19.84 -22.32 66.24
CA ARG A 553 -18.83 -23.15 65.55
C ARG A 553 -18.86 -22.96 64.03
N HIS A 554 -20.04 -22.84 63.43
CA HIS A 554 -20.17 -22.61 61.99
C HIS A 554 -19.68 -21.22 61.59
N SER A 555 -19.98 -20.19 62.41
CA SER A 555 -19.44 -18.84 62.20
C SER A 555 -17.92 -18.80 62.30
N ALA A 556 -17.34 -19.47 63.31
CA ALA A 556 -15.90 -19.61 63.47
C ALA A 556 -15.24 -20.31 62.27
N ALA A 557 -15.80 -21.44 61.80
CA ALA A 557 -15.30 -22.14 60.61
C ALA A 557 -15.30 -21.23 59.36
N ARG A 558 -16.34 -20.42 59.16
CA ARG A 558 -16.38 -19.44 58.05
C ARG A 558 -15.32 -18.36 58.17
N GLN A 559 -15.09 -17.85 59.38
CA GLN A 559 -14.02 -16.88 59.63
C GLN A 559 -12.65 -17.48 59.35
N ASP A 560 -12.42 -18.73 59.77
CA ASP A 560 -11.17 -19.45 59.50
C ASP A 560 -10.96 -19.67 58.00
N VAL A 561 -12.00 -20.06 57.25
CA VAL A 561 -11.94 -20.16 55.77
C VAL A 561 -11.53 -18.82 55.15
N GLN A 562 -12.08 -17.70 55.64
CA GLN A 562 -11.72 -16.37 55.13
C GLN A 562 -10.29 -15.97 55.51
N MET A 563 -9.87 -16.25 56.74
CA MET A 563 -8.53 -15.95 57.27
C MET A 563 -7.44 -16.69 56.49
N TYR A 564 -7.61 -18.00 56.26
CA TYR A 564 -6.58 -18.80 55.61
C TYR A 564 -6.67 -18.82 54.08
N ARG A 565 -7.60 -18.08 53.47
CA ARG A 565 -7.85 -18.12 52.01
C ARG A 565 -6.60 -17.78 51.17
N GLU A 566 -5.75 -16.87 51.65
CA GLU A 566 -4.54 -16.47 50.94
C GLU A 566 -3.52 -17.60 50.77
N TYR A 567 -3.54 -18.58 51.67
CA TYR A 567 -2.65 -19.74 51.63
C TYR A 567 -2.92 -20.66 50.43
N GLU A 568 -4.08 -20.58 49.77
CA GLU A 568 -4.35 -21.30 48.52
C GLU A 568 -3.48 -20.77 47.36
N ALA A 569 -3.37 -19.44 47.25
CA ALA A 569 -2.50 -18.81 46.25
C ALA A 569 -1.01 -19.05 46.59
N GLN A 570 -0.65 -18.96 47.87
CA GLN A 570 0.71 -19.22 48.33
C GLN A 570 1.12 -20.70 48.12
N GLN A 571 0.23 -21.67 48.38
CA GLN A 571 0.48 -23.08 48.11
C GLN A 571 0.70 -23.35 46.62
N THR A 572 -0.06 -22.66 45.75
CA THR A 572 0.12 -22.75 44.30
C THR A 572 1.48 -22.18 43.87
N ALA A 573 1.86 -21.01 44.42
CA ALA A 573 3.16 -20.39 44.17
C ALA A 573 4.33 -21.25 44.69
N LEU A 574 4.18 -21.88 45.85
CA LEU A 574 5.14 -22.80 46.43
C LEU A 574 5.34 -24.03 45.53
N ASN A 575 4.27 -24.65 45.05
CA ASN A 575 4.35 -25.78 44.12
C ASN A 575 5.06 -25.38 42.82
N LEU A 576 4.77 -24.19 42.29
CA LEU A 576 5.48 -23.65 41.12
C LEU A 576 6.97 -23.45 41.40
N ALA A 577 7.32 -22.86 42.54
CA ALA A 577 8.72 -22.64 42.94
C ALA A 577 9.48 -23.95 43.08
N LEU A 578 8.90 -24.96 43.73
CA LEU A 578 9.52 -26.28 43.90
C LEU A 578 9.77 -26.99 42.57
N ASN A 579 8.83 -26.88 41.62
CA ASN A 579 8.94 -27.53 40.32
C ASN A 579 9.88 -26.78 39.35
N ALA A 580 9.87 -25.45 39.38
CA ALA A 580 10.63 -24.63 38.43
C ALA A 580 12.09 -24.36 38.86
N LEU A 581 12.39 -24.42 40.16
CA LEU A 581 13.73 -24.10 40.67
C LEU A 581 14.87 -24.93 40.03
N PRO A 582 14.76 -26.27 39.88
CA PRO A 582 15.83 -27.07 39.26
C PRO A 582 16.13 -26.67 37.81
N ASP A 583 15.10 -26.35 37.03
CA ASP A 583 15.24 -25.93 35.63
C ASP A 583 15.92 -24.56 35.54
N VAL A 584 15.57 -23.64 36.43
CA VAL A 584 16.18 -22.30 36.49
C VAL A 584 17.64 -22.38 36.95
N GLN A 585 17.96 -23.25 37.90
CA GLN A 585 19.34 -23.52 38.32
C GLN A 585 20.17 -24.10 37.17
N THR A 586 19.61 -25.07 36.43
CA THR A 586 20.27 -25.64 35.25
C THR A 586 20.50 -24.59 34.16
N ALA A 587 19.54 -23.68 33.95
CA ALA A 587 19.67 -22.58 33.00
C ALA A 587 20.77 -21.58 33.44
N LEU A 588 20.86 -21.28 34.74
CA LEU A 588 21.93 -20.45 35.30
C LEU A 588 23.31 -21.09 35.09
N ASP A 589 23.46 -22.37 35.39
CA ASP A 589 24.72 -23.10 35.18
C ASP A 589 25.14 -23.09 33.71
N GLY A 590 24.18 -23.30 32.79
CA GLY A 590 24.41 -23.20 31.36
C GLY A 590 24.85 -21.79 30.93
N ALA A 591 24.23 -20.74 31.49
CA ALA A 591 24.58 -19.37 31.19
C ALA A 591 25.97 -18.98 31.74
N LEU A 592 26.33 -19.43 32.95
CA LEU A 592 27.67 -19.23 33.54
C LEU A 592 28.76 -19.90 32.70
N LEU A 593 28.53 -21.13 32.21
CA LEU A 593 29.47 -21.82 31.33
C LEU A 593 29.63 -21.10 29.99
N ARG A 594 28.54 -20.52 29.44
CA ARG A 594 28.61 -19.68 28.23
C ARG A 594 29.40 -18.40 28.48
N GLN A 595 29.21 -17.74 29.63
CA GLN A 595 29.97 -16.56 30.02
C GLN A 595 31.48 -16.87 30.03
N GLU A 596 31.90 -17.93 30.72
CA GLU A 596 33.31 -18.33 30.81
C GLU A 596 33.93 -18.58 29.42
N ARG A 597 33.19 -19.28 28.53
CA ARG A 597 33.62 -19.53 27.15
C ARG A 597 33.78 -18.24 26.35
N LEU A 598 32.86 -17.30 26.49
CA LEU A 598 32.89 -16.02 25.80
C LEU A 598 34.06 -15.16 26.29
N GLU A 599 34.28 -15.08 27.61
CA GLU A 599 35.40 -14.34 28.19
C GLU A 599 36.75 -14.88 27.70
N LYS A 600 36.92 -16.21 27.69
CA LYS A 600 38.12 -16.85 27.15
C LYS A 600 38.30 -16.54 25.66
N ALA A 601 37.24 -16.65 24.86
CA ALA A 601 37.30 -16.38 23.43
C ALA A 601 37.60 -14.90 23.13
N ILE A 602 37.09 -13.96 23.92
CA ILE A 602 37.41 -12.52 23.80
C ILE A 602 38.88 -12.28 24.12
N ALA A 603 39.41 -12.86 25.20
CA ALA A 603 40.81 -12.72 25.57
C ALA A 603 41.76 -13.26 24.49
N GLU A 604 41.42 -14.41 23.88
CA GLU A 604 42.18 -14.98 22.77
C GLU A 604 42.19 -14.07 21.52
N GLU A 605 41.07 -13.44 21.15
CA GLU A 605 41.04 -12.50 20.03
C GLU A 605 41.74 -11.17 20.37
N GLN A 606 41.63 -10.68 21.60
CA GLN A 606 42.33 -9.46 22.04
C GLN A 606 43.84 -9.63 21.95
N SER A 607 44.38 -10.80 22.34
CA SER A 607 45.79 -11.10 22.17
C SER A 607 46.22 -11.10 20.70
N LYS A 608 45.40 -11.64 19.79
CA LYS A 608 45.66 -11.58 18.34
C LYS A 608 45.58 -10.16 17.78
N TYR A 609 44.61 -9.36 18.26
CA TYR A 609 44.44 -7.96 17.89
C TYR A 609 45.69 -7.15 18.25
N GLU A 610 46.20 -7.30 19.47
CA GLU A 610 47.43 -6.63 19.92
C GLU A 610 48.66 -7.05 19.10
N ALA A 611 48.83 -8.35 18.85
CA ALA A 611 49.93 -8.88 18.05
C ALA A 611 49.91 -8.32 16.61
N LEU A 612 48.73 -8.28 15.99
CA LEU A 612 48.54 -7.74 14.64
C LEU A 612 48.69 -6.21 14.61
N GLY A 613 48.32 -5.51 15.68
CA GLY A 613 48.59 -4.08 15.84
C GLY A 613 50.09 -3.77 15.80
N ILE A 614 50.91 -4.59 16.48
CA ILE A 614 52.38 -4.46 16.42
C ILE A 614 52.90 -4.72 15.01
N GLU A 615 52.41 -5.78 14.33
CA GLU A 615 52.76 -6.08 12.93
C GLU A 615 52.47 -4.90 12.00
N ILE A 616 51.28 -4.29 12.13
CA ILE A 616 50.88 -3.11 11.35
C ILE A 616 51.83 -1.94 11.55
N THR A 617 52.25 -1.63 12.79
CA THR A 617 53.21 -0.53 13.02
C THR A 617 54.54 -0.78 12.34
N GLY A 618 55.02 -2.03 12.27
CA GLY A 618 56.22 -2.39 11.51
C GLY A 618 56.02 -2.21 9.99
N LEU A 619 54.89 -2.66 9.47
CA LEU A 619 54.55 -2.55 8.05
C LEU A 619 54.33 -1.09 7.61
N GLU A 620 53.86 -0.20 8.49
CA GLU A 620 53.74 1.24 8.20
C GLU A 620 55.09 1.90 7.96
N VAL A 621 56.13 1.48 8.67
CA VAL A 621 57.50 1.95 8.43
C VAL A 621 58.00 1.46 7.07
N LEU A 622 57.80 0.17 6.78
CA LEU A 622 58.19 -0.43 5.50
C LEU A 622 57.44 0.17 4.29
N ALA A 623 56.15 0.51 4.44
CA ALA A 623 55.36 1.15 3.39
C ALA A 623 55.86 2.58 3.09
N LYS A 624 56.26 3.36 4.11
CA LYS A 624 56.90 4.67 3.90
C LYS A 624 58.25 4.54 3.19
N GLU A 625 59.03 3.52 3.56
CA GLU A 625 60.29 3.21 2.92
C GLU A 625 60.08 2.80 1.45
N GLN A 626 59.06 1.98 1.16
CA GLN A 626 58.67 1.61 -0.20
C GLN A 626 58.40 2.84 -1.07
N LEU A 627 57.57 3.78 -0.62
CA LEU A 627 57.30 5.04 -1.35
C LEU A 627 58.59 5.82 -1.67
N THR A 628 59.49 5.92 -0.69
CA THR A 628 60.77 6.62 -0.86
C THR A 628 61.66 5.92 -1.90
N ARG A 629 61.73 4.59 -1.87
CA ARG A 629 62.48 3.79 -2.86
C ARG A 629 61.85 3.82 -4.25
N GLU A 630 60.52 3.87 -4.35
CA GLU A 630 59.82 4.06 -5.63
C GLU A 630 60.15 5.40 -6.29
N GLU A 631 60.20 6.48 -5.51
CA GLU A 631 60.61 7.80 -5.99
C GLU A 631 62.05 7.80 -6.50
N GLU A 632 62.96 7.13 -5.77
CA GLU A 632 64.36 7.01 -6.20
C GLU A 632 64.49 6.18 -7.49
N VAL A 633 63.77 5.06 -7.63
CA VAL A 633 63.71 4.30 -8.89
C VAL A 633 63.18 5.16 -10.03
N ARG A 634 62.11 5.94 -9.82
CA ARG A 634 61.58 6.85 -10.86
C ARG A 634 62.62 7.88 -11.30
N LYS A 635 63.37 8.43 -10.35
CA LYS A 635 64.45 9.38 -10.61
C LYS A 635 65.60 8.72 -11.39
N GLN A 636 66.08 7.55 -10.96
CA GLN A 636 67.17 6.84 -11.64
C GLN A 636 66.76 6.39 -13.05
N ARG A 637 65.51 5.93 -13.25
CA ARG A 637 64.96 5.64 -14.59
C ARG A 637 64.95 6.85 -15.51
N ALA A 638 64.68 8.04 -14.98
CA ALA A 638 64.72 9.26 -15.78
C ALA A 638 66.15 9.65 -16.19
N LEU A 639 67.12 9.46 -15.28
CA LEU A 639 68.54 9.70 -15.55
C LEU A 639 69.10 8.70 -16.56
N GLU A 640 68.81 7.40 -16.41
CA GLU A 640 69.19 6.35 -17.34
C GLU A 640 68.64 6.63 -18.74
N ARG A 641 67.34 6.94 -18.87
CA ARG A 641 66.75 7.31 -20.17
C ARG A 641 67.43 8.51 -20.82
N SER A 642 67.80 9.53 -20.02
CA SER A 642 68.51 10.71 -20.53
C SER A 642 69.93 10.37 -20.99
N ALA A 643 70.64 9.52 -20.27
CA ALA A 643 71.99 9.07 -20.62
C ALA A 643 71.97 8.17 -21.86
N TYR A 644 71.01 7.23 -21.93
CA TYR A 644 70.79 6.38 -23.10
C TYR A 644 70.47 7.20 -24.36
N GLN A 645 69.61 8.22 -24.25
CA GLN A 645 69.33 9.10 -25.40
C GLN A 645 70.59 9.85 -25.87
N ARG A 646 71.43 10.32 -24.95
CA ARG A 646 72.72 10.95 -25.30
C ARG A 646 73.67 9.98 -26.00
N LEU A 647 73.74 8.74 -25.53
CA LEU A 647 74.52 7.67 -26.15
C LEU A 647 74.04 7.41 -27.59
N VAL A 648 72.73 7.22 -27.78
CA VAL A 648 72.15 7.00 -29.11
C VAL A 648 72.44 8.17 -30.05
N ASN A 649 72.32 9.42 -29.57
CA ASN A 649 72.64 10.60 -30.39
C ASN A 649 74.12 10.63 -30.79
N ALA A 650 75.04 10.40 -29.86
CA ALA A 650 76.48 10.37 -30.14
C ALA A 650 76.86 9.26 -31.14
N GLN A 651 76.25 8.07 -31.02
CA GLN A 651 76.43 6.97 -31.98
C GLN A 651 75.90 7.34 -33.38
N GLN A 652 74.75 8.00 -33.46
CA GLN A 652 74.18 8.46 -34.74
C GLN A 652 75.08 9.49 -35.42
N GLU A 653 75.60 10.47 -34.67
CA GLU A 653 76.49 11.51 -35.21
C GLU A 653 77.83 10.91 -35.71
N LEU A 654 78.41 9.95 -35.00
CA LEU A 654 79.60 9.22 -35.48
C LEU A 654 79.31 8.37 -36.72
N SER A 655 78.17 7.66 -36.76
CA SER A 655 77.78 6.88 -37.94
C SER A 655 77.57 7.76 -39.18
N ALA A 656 77.11 9.00 -38.98
CA ALA A 656 76.96 9.98 -40.06
C ALA A 656 78.32 10.41 -40.63
N LEU A 657 79.39 10.46 -39.82
CA LEU A 657 80.75 10.73 -40.29
C LEU A 657 81.30 9.60 -41.17
N ASP A 658 81.00 8.34 -40.87
CA ASP A 658 81.39 7.22 -41.74
C ASP A 658 80.76 7.32 -43.14
N ALA A 659 79.50 7.78 -43.21
CA ALA A 659 78.86 8.09 -44.49
C ALA A 659 79.55 9.26 -45.22
N GLN A 660 80.03 10.27 -44.49
CA GLN A 660 80.81 11.38 -45.07
C GLN A 660 82.19 10.93 -45.58
N ARG A 661 82.87 9.98 -44.92
CA ARG A 661 84.13 9.40 -45.41
C ARG A 661 83.96 8.67 -46.74
N ALA A 662 82.93 7.85 -46.87
CA ALA A 662 82.61 7.20 -48.13
C ALA A 662 82.35 8.22 -49.25
N ARG A 663 81.63 9.30 -48.92
CA ARG A 663 81.35 10.41 -49.84
C ARG A 663 82.61 11.22 -50.20
N LYS A 664 83.55 11.40 -49.26
CA LYS A 664 84.85 12.03 -49.50
C LYS A 664 85.61 11.28 -50.59
N HIS A 665 85.80 9.97 -50.41
CA HIS A 665 86.51 9.14 -51.38
C HIS A 665 85.89 9.16 -52.78
N GLU A 666 84.55 9.17 -52.87
CA GLU A 666 83.87 9.30 -54.15
C GLU A 666 84.16 10.65 -54.84
N ILE A 667 84.16 11.75 -54.08
CA ILE A 667 84.42 13.09 -54.63
C ILE A 667 85.90 13.27 -54.96
N GLU A 668 86.83 12.73 -54.16
CA GLU A 668 88.27 12.71 -54.45
C GLU A 668 88.56 11.98 -55.77
N ALA A 669 87.97 10.80 -55.98
CA ALA A 669 88.13 10.03 -57.21
C ALA A 669 87.61 10.80 -58.43
N ARG A 670 86.45 11.45 -58.31
CA ARG A 670 85.89 12.31 -59.37
C ARG A 670 86.76 13.52 -59.65
N CYS A 671 87.32 14.16 -58.62
CA CYS A 671 88.23 15.29 -58.77
C CYS A 671 89.55 14.89 -59.45
N GLN A 672 90.12 13.74 -59.08
CA GLN A 672 91.32 13.18 -59.72
C GLN A 672 91.09 12.77 -61.17
N GLN A 673 89.91 12.25 -61.50
CA GLN A 673 89.56 11.89 -62.89
C GLN A 673 89.42 13.12 -63.79
N ARG A 674 89.03 14.28 -63.23
CA ARG A 674 88.86 15.53 -63.99
C ARG A 674 90.15 16.32 -64.17
N ARG A 675 91.10 16.19 -63.24
CA ARG A 675 92.47 16.72 -63.38
C ARG A 675 93.27 15.89 -64.38
#